data_AF-A0A399ZG87-F1
#
_entry.id   AF-A0A399ZG87-F1
#
_cell.length_a   1.000
_cell.length_b   1.000
_cell.length_c   1.000
_cell.angle_alpha   90.00
_cell.angle_beta   90.00
_cell.angle_gamma   90.00
#
_symmetry.space_group_name_H-M   'P 1'
#
loop_
_entity.id
_entity.type
_entity.pdbx_description
1 polymer ?
#
loop_
_entity_poly.entity_id
_entity_poly.type
_entity_poly.pdbx_seq_one_letter_code
_entity_poly.pdbx_strand_id
1 'polypeptide(L)'
;MSQSEFREVIELPATARVLFFDPPELVDRLIDEVIQTPGALPLLSFTLEQLYLKYLERQEQAQRDGVTLERSLTWADYDELGGVIGSLRRRADEIYATLPDDDYRATMQRVMLRMVAVDGGELARRRVTLSELKYSSQQENTRVQTVLDWLIDARLLVKGSTDLDGGGVADSVVEPAHDALVAAWDKLLQWKRQAEESLPLQRRLWQAASEWDAAPIERRSGLLWDTNPRLPQLEETLWPTHSKENGLAGRTRWVRQVLWPKTELPVDTAWLNRAEVAFVRASVKRRASGLRRIIASTAAVIVALSLALLFAEGQRRTAIAERDLARRQATLAEAGRISALGFSTLSDRDLDRALLLSVEAYRAVEAIEDLAPPMAARSMLLSALQHEPHQLAILRLPDIDPNDCTSVDEHLHIQQTFLRRYDADFAAAYTAASRAGFPDCAKETSFAPSSAEWDWSDEDEDNCFDSAGTLLAPYDQLATRFSDSDRSISDCFFSSERSLAALSVSTQPIGAGGMGQVELQLRLWRSLQWNVTSFYYVEQCAIETVDGIWQYEQQGRNLRIWKQDQLEIFPVYEVVLPAPSDAARHYGHYQVSSVTISPNQALIAATATSGRFEDFVQIFLWDAPSLQLVGEFFRDETWHASDFEESDQINVIKFLSDDELQLCYIERSPLFADATRRDLPLKTVTFAVTEQYWLNYACQVAGRNFTSEEWNSYFPGTPYRTTCEL
;
A
#
# COMPACT_ATOMS: atom_id res chain seq x y z
N MET A 1 -15.79 -92.21 -2.13
CA MET A 1 -16.28 -93.32 -1.29
C MET A 1 -17.65 -93.73 -1.78
N SER A 2 -17.95 -95.02 -1.71
CA SER A 2 -19.28 -95.59 -1.96
C SER A 2 -20.18 -95.50 -0.73
N GLN A 3 -21.49 -95.64 -0.92
CA GLN A 3 -22.47 -95.64 0.19
C GLN A 3 -22.20 -96.74 1.22
N SER A 4 -21.74 -97.92 0.77
CA SER A 4 -21.36 -99.03 1.65
C SER A 4 -20.15 -98.71 2.52
N GLU A 5 -19.14 -98.01 1.98
CA GLU A 5 -17.98 -97.58 2.75
C GLU A 5 -18.36 -96.55 3.83
N PHE A 6 -19.30 -95.64 3.55
CA PHE A 6 -19.80 -94.72 4.58
C PHE A 6 -20.53 -95.45 5.71
N ARG A 7 -21.37 -96.44 5.35
CA ARG A 7 -22.09 -97.26 6.35
C ARG A 7 -21.12 -97.98 7.28
N GLU A 8 -20.07 -98.60 6.73
CA GLU A 8 -19.04 -99.26 7.55
C GLU A 8 -18.35 -98.29 8.51
N VAL A 9 -18.03 -97.08 8.05
CA VAL A 9 -17.40 -96.03 8.88
C VAL A 9 -18.31 -95.55 10.02
N ILE A 10 -19.63 -95.62 9.84
CA ILE A 10 -20.62 -95.25 10.87
C ILE A 10 -20.86 -96.39 11.86
N GLU A 11 -21.13 -97.61 11.36
CA GLU A 11 -21.63 -98.73 12.16
C GLU A 11 -20.53 -99.46 12.92
N LEU A 12 -19.33 -99.64 12.33
CA LEU A 12 -18.27 -100.42 12.96
C LEU A 12 -17.75 -99.78 14.26
N PRO A 13 -17.50 -98.45 14.34
CA PRO A 13 -17.08 -97.83 15.60
C PRO A 13 -18.13 -97.92 16.71
N ALA A 14 -19.42 -97.77 16.36
CA ALA A 14 -20.52 -97.90 17.32
C ALA A 14 -20.62 -99.34 17.86
N THR A 15 -20.55 -100.33 16.96
CA THR A 15 -20.57 -101.75 17.31
C THR A 15 -19.43 -102.12 18.24
N ALA A 16 -18.22 -101.62 17.98
CA ALA A 16 -17.04 -101.83 18.83
C ALA A 16 -17.21 -101.30 20.26
N ARG A 17 -18.14 -100.36 20.48
CA ARG A 17 -18.50 -99.79 21.79
C ARG A 17 -19.85 -100.29 22.34
N VAL A 18 -20.44 -101.29 21.70
CA VAL A 18 -21.77 -101.83 22.04
C VAL A 18 -22.82 -100.73 22.05
N LEU A 19 -22.79 -99.88 21.02
CA LEU A 19 -23.78 -98.86 20.70
C LEU A 19 -24.49 -99.23 19.40
N PHE A 20 -25.78 -98.97 19.33
CA PHE A 20 -26.60 -99.16 18.13
C PHE A 20 -27.33 -97.87 17.75
N PHE A 21 -27.79 -97.80 16.51
CA PHE A 21 -28.60 -96.69 16.01
C PHE A 21 -30.07 -97.06 16.13
N ASP A 22 -30.88 -96.16 16.70
CA ASP A 22 -32.31 -96.37 16.90
C ASP A 22 -33.13 -95.21 16.27
N PRO A 23 -33.89 -95.45 15.19
CA PRO A 23 -34.00 -96.72 14.47
C PRO A 23 -32.79 -96.94 13.51
N PRO A 24 -32.56 -98.15 12.99
CA PRO A 24 -31.42 -98.44 12.10
C PRO A 24 -31.34 -97.56 10.84
N GLU A 25 -32.48 -97.08 10.35
CA GLU A 25 -32.61 -96.17 9.20
C GLU A 25 -31.96 -94.79 9.45
N LEU A 26 -31.63 -94.46 10.71
CA LEU A 26 -30.84 -93.27 11.03
C LEU A 26 -29.48 -93.26 10.30
N VAL A 27 -28.89 -94.44 10.08
CA VAL A 27 -27.63 -94.56 9.34
C VAL A 27 -27.81 -94.14 7.87
N ASP A 28 -28.89 -94.57 7.21
CA ASP A 28 -29.21 -94.13 5.86
C ASP A 28 -29.38 -92.61 5.78
N ARG A 29 -30.09 -92.04 6.76
CA ARG A 29 -30.32 -90.60 6.83
C ARG A 29 -29.01 -89.81 6.96
N LEU A 30 -28.08 -90.26 7.80
CA LEU A 30 -26.77 -89.65 7.97
C LEU A 30 -25.95 -89.66 6.67
N ILE A 31 -26.02 -90.77 5.92
CA ILE A 31 -25.29 -90.93 4.65
C ILE A 31 -25.89 -90.03 3.57
N ASP A 32 -27.22 -90.04 3.42
CA ASP A 32 -27.93 -89.27 2.41
C ASP A 32 -27.66 -87.76 2.52
N GLU A 33 -27.47 -87.24 3.73
CA GLU A 33 -27.16 -85.81 3.95
C GLU A 33 -25.73 -85.41 3.55
N VAL A 34 -24.77 -86.34 3.54
CA VAL A 34 -23.35 -86.02 3.32
C VAL A 34 -22.77 -86.55 2.01
N ILE A 35 -23.40 -87.54 1.38
CA ILE A 35 -22.80 -88.28 0.25
C ILE A 35 -22.48 -87.40 -0.97
N GLN A 36 -23.22 -86.31 -1.18
CA GLN A 36 -22.99 -85.34 -2.26
C GLN A 36 -22.15 -84.13 -1.82
N THR A 37 -21.72 -84.08 -0.56
CA THR A 37 -21.03 -82.93 0.02
C THR A 37 -19.50 -83.15 0.01
N PRO A 38 -18.72 -82.21 -0.56
CA PRO A 38 -17.25 -82.26 -0.45
C PRO A 38 -16.85 -82.22 1.03
N GLY A 39 -16.01 -83.17 1.48
CA GLY A 39 -15.60 -83.22 2.90
C GLY A 39 -16.59 -83.92 3.85
N ALA A 40 -17.41 -84.82 3.33
CA ALA A 40 -18.41 -85.61 4.08
C ALA A 40 -17.89 -86.26 5.38
N LEU A 41 -16.68 -86.83 5.37
CA LEU A 41 -16.14 -87.59 6.52
C LEU A 41 -15.93 -86.75 7.78
N PRO A 42 -15.22 -85.59 7.74
CA PRO A 42 -15.12 -84.69 8.90
C PRO A 42 -16.48 -84.29 9.48
N LEU A 43 -17.44 -83.98 8.60
CA LEU A 43 -18.77 -83.54 9.00
C LEU A 43 -19.54 -84.68 9.70
N LEU A 44 -19.50 -85.87 9.11
CA LEU A 44 -20.11 -87.06 9.67
C LEU A 44 -19.45 -87.48 10.99
N SER A 45 -18.12 -87.43 11.09
CA SER A 45 -17.39 -87.69 12.32
C SER A 45 -17.79 -86.73 13.44
N PHE A 46 -18.00 -85.45 13.12
CA PHE A 46 -18.44 -84.46 14.08
C PHE A 46 -19.87 -84.74 14.56
N THR A 47 -20.82 -85.01 13.64
CA THR A 47 -22.20 -85.32 14.01
C THR A 47 -22.33 -86.58 14.85
N LEU A 48 -21.57 -87.64 14.52
CA LEU A 48 -21.54 -88.87 15.32
C LEU A 48 -20.97 -88.63 16.73
N GLU A 49 -19.96 -87.78 16.86
CA GLU A 49 -19.46 -87.35 18.17
C GLU A 49 -20.53 -86.60 18.96
N GLN A 50 -21.26 -85.66 18.34
CA GLN A 50 -22.35 -84.94 19.02
C GLN A 50 -23.48 -85.88 19.47
N LEU A 51 -23.87 -86.85 18.63
CA LEU A 51 -24.84 -87.89 19.01
C LEU A 51 -24.36 -88.71 20.20
N TYR A 52 -23.07 -89.07 20.22
CA TYR A 52 -22.48 -89.79 21.33
C TYR A 52 -22.45 -88.96 22.62
N LEU A 53 -22.17 -87.65 22.54
CA LEU A 53 -22.25 -86.75 23.69
C LEU A 53 -23.68 -86.66 24.25
N LYS A 54 -24.69 -86.55 23.38
CA LYS A 54 -26.10 -86.61 23.78
C LYS A 54 -26.46 -87.92 24.49
N TYR A 55 -25.97 -89.03 23.97
CA TYR A 55 -26.09 -90.31 24.66
C TYR A 55 -25.44 -90.29 26.05
N LEU A 56 -24.25 -89.72 26.21
CA LEU A 56 -23.58 -89.61 27.51
C LEU A 56 -24.36 -88.72 28.50
N GLU A 57 -24.92 -87.61 28.03
CA GLU A 57 -25.79 -86.74 28.85
C GLU A 57 -27.03 -87.50 29.35
N ARG A 58 -27.73 -88.19 28.44
CA ARG A 58 -28.88 -89.04 28.80
C ARG A 58 -28.46 -90.16 29.76
N GLN A 59 -27.28 -90.76 29.55
CA GLN A 59 -26.76 -91.82 30.40
C GLN A 59 -26.48 -91.31 31.81
N GLU A 60 -25.85 -90.15 31.95
CA GLU A 60 -25.59 -89.52 33.24
C GLU A 60 -26.89 -89.17 33.96
N GLN A 61 -27.87 -88.62 33.25
CA GLN A 61 -29.18 -88.31 33.81
C GLN A 61 -29.93 -89.58 34.26
N ALA A 62 -29.94 -90.62 33.44
CA ALA A 62 -30.55 -91.91 33.80
C ALA A 62 -29.87 -92.54 35.04
N GLN A 63 -28.54 -92.40 35.17
CA GLN A 63 -27.83 -92.83 36.38
C GLN A 63 -28.27 -92.06 37.63
N ARG A 64 -28.49 -90.74 37.53
CA ARG A 64 -28.99 -89.92 38.63
C ARG A 64 -30.43 -90.28 39.01
N ASP A 65 -31.25 -90.61 38.02
CA ASP A 65 -32.67 -90.93 38.20
C ASP A 65 -32.92 -92.42 38.53
N GLY A 66 -31.87 -93.26 38.55
CA GLY A 66 -31.97 -94.70 38.83
C GLY A 66 -32.63 -95.51 37.70
N VAL A 67 -32.66 -94.99 36.48
CA VAL A 67 -33.30 -95.60 35.31
C VAL A 67 -32.24 -96.32 34.46
N THR A 68 -32.59 -97.49 33.91
CA THR A 68 -31.73 -98.19 32.95
C THR A 68 -31.98 -97.64 31.55
N LEU A 69 -30.93 -97.09 30.92
CA LEU A 69 -30.97 -96.53 29.57
C LEU A 69 -30.41 -97.52 28.55
N GLU A 70 -31.07 -97.64 27.40
CA GLU A 70 -30.53 -98.37 26.25
C GLU A 70 -29.31 -97.68 25.65
N ARG A 71 -28.34 -98.47 25.18
CA ARG A 71 -27.09 -97.98 24.57
C ARG A 71 -27.30 -97.61 23.11
N SER A 72 -28.22 -96.69 22.84
CA SER A 72 -28.58 -96.27 21.49
C SER A 72 -28.28 -94.80 21.21
N LEU A 73 -27.81 -94.53 20.00
CA LEU A 73 -27.83 -93.20 19.37
C LEU A 73 -29.20 -93.04 18.70
N THR A 74 -30.01 -92.10 19.17
CA THR A 74 -31.43 -92.06 18.83
C THR A 74 -31.76 -91.03 17.75
N TRP A 75 -32.83 -91.27 17.01
CA TRP A 75 -33.41 -90.26 16.11
C TRP A 75 -33.80 -88.99 16.86
N ALA A 76 -34.30 -89.10 18.09
CA ALA A 76 -34.67 -87.94 18.89
C ALA A 76 -33.45 -87.04 19.16
N ASP A 77 -32.28 -87.63 19.50
CA ASP A 77 -31.04 -86.86 19.65
C ASP A 77 -30.60 -86.23 18.31
N TYR A 78 -30.77 -86.95 17.19
CA TYR A 78 -30.40 -86.47 15.86
C TYR A 78 -31.28 -85.31 15.37
N ASP A 79 -32.60 -85.44 15.54
CA ASP A 79 -33.58 -84.41 15.21
C ASP A 79 -33.42 -83.22 16.16
N GLU A 80 -33.15 -83.49 17.45
CA GLU A 80 -32.76 -82.46 18.38
C GLU A 80 -31.58 -81.72 17.80
N LEU A 81 -30.45 -82.37 17.44
CA LEU A 81 -29.27 -81.75 16.80
C LEU A 81 -29.56 -80.96 15.51
N GLY A 82 -30.71 -81.15 14.87
CA GLY A 82 -31.08 -80.51 13.62
C GLY A 82 -30.38 -81.12 12.41
N GLY A 83 -30.04 -82.41 12.50
CA GLY A 83 -29.32 -83.14 11.47
C GLY A 83 -27.83 -82.84 11.42
N VAL A 84 -27.19 -83.24 10.32
CA VAL A 84 -25.73 -83.17 10.17
C VAL A 84 -25.24 -81.72 10.22
N ILE A 85 -25.79 -80.84 9.36
CA ILE A 85 -25.41 -79.42 9.31
C ILE A 85 -25.90 -78.66 10.56
N GLY A 86 -27.07 -79.05 11.11
CA GLY A 86 -27.61 -78.46 12.33
C GLY A 86 -26.69 -78.63 13.54
N SER A 87 -26.03 -79.80 13.65
CA SER A 87 -25.11 -80.09 14.74
C SER A 87 -23.95 -79.08 14.84
N LEU A 88 -23.38 -78.67 13.69
CA LEU A 88 -22.32 -77.65 13.63
C LEU A 88 -22.83 -76.27 14.07
N ARG A 89 -24.02 -75.88 13.56
CA ARG A 89 -24.63 -74.58 13.87
C ARG A 89 -24.91 -74.46 15.36
N ARG A 90 -25.52 -75.49 15.94
CA ARG A 90 -25.80 -75.53 17.38
C ARG A 90 -24.52 -75.40 18.19
N ARG A 91 -23.48 -76.16 17.84
CA ARG A 91 -22.22 -76.09 18.59
C ARG A 91 -21.61 -74.69 18.53
N ALA A 92 -21.67 -74.03 17.38
CA ALA A 92 -21.22 -72.64 17.23
C ALA A 92 -22.07 -71.67 18.08
N ASP A 93 -23.38 -71.86 18.13
CA ASP A 93 -24.30 -71.05 18.94
C ASP A 93 -24.10 -71.25 20.45
N GLU A 94 -23.86 -72.48 20.89
CA GLU A 94 -23.51 -72.81 22.28
C GLU A 94 -22.23 -72.09 22.72
N ILE A 95 -21.16 -72.21 21.93
CA ILE A 95 -19.89 -71.52 22.22
C ILE A 95 -20.14 -70.02 22.31
N TYR A 96 -20.82 -69.44 21.31
CA TYR A 96 -21.14 -68.02 21.30
C TYR A 96 -21.95 -67.58 22.54
N ALA A 97 -22.92 -68.39 22.96
CA ALA A 97 -23.76 -68.09 24.13
C ALA A 97 -22.95 -68.12 25.44
N THR A 98 -21.98 -69.03 25.55
CA THR A 98 -21.11 -69.20 26.73
C THR A 98 -19.96 -68.20 26.83
N LEU A 99 -19.76 -67.34 25.82
CA LEU A 99 -18.72 -66.32 25.85
C LEU A 99 -18.89 -65.37 27.05
N PRO A 100 -17.81 -65.00 27.77
CA PRO A 100 -17.89 -64.26 29.03
C PRO A 100 -18.57 -62.89 28.97
N ASP A 101 -18.32 -62.13 27.90
CA ASP A 101 -18.77 -60.75 27.74
C ASP A 101 -18.98 -60.39 26.25
N ASP A 102 -19.50 -59.18 26.02
CA ASP A 102 -19.74 -58.65 24.67
C ASP A 102 -18.45 -58.37 23.89
N ASP A 103 -17.31 -58.13 24.56
CA ASP A 103 -16.01 -57.95 23.92
C ASP A 103 -15.53 -59.27 23.27
N TYR A 104 -15.70 -60.40 23.96
CA TYR A 104 -15.43 -61.74 23.41
C TYR A 104 -16.35 -62.04 22.22
N ARG A 105 -17.63 -61.67 22.30
CA ARG A 105 -18.59 -61.84 21.19
C ARG A 105 -18.20 -61.02 19.97
N ALA A 106 -17.81 -59.77 20.16
CA ALA A 106 -17.29 -58.90 19.10
C ALA A 106 -15.96 -59.43 18.53
N THR A 107 -15.12 -60.04 19.36
CA THR A 107 -13.86 -60.68 18.93
C THR A 107 -14.14 -61.89 18.04
N MET A 108 -15.06 -62.78 18.46
CA MET A 108 -15.46 -63.95 17.68
C MET A 108 -16.06 -63.55 16.33
N GLN A 109 -16.93 -62.52 16.30
CA GLN A 109 -17.45 -61.97 15.06
C GLN A 109 -16.32 -61.54 14.11
N ARG A 110 -15.33 -60.77 14.60
CA ARG A 110 -14.20 -60.28 13.80
C ARG A 110 -13.32 -61.41 13.27
N VAL A 111 -13.01 -62.41 14.09
CA VAL A 111 -12.23 -63.59 13.69
C VAL A 111 -12.96 -64.38 12.61
N MET A 112 -14.25 -64.68 12.82
CA MET A 112 -15.04 -65.48 11.89
C MET A 112 -15.26 -64.78 10.55
N LEU A 113 -15.51 -63.47 10.54
CA LEU A 113 -15.65 -62.70 9.29
C LEU A 113 -14.37 -62.71 8.44
N ARG A 114 -13.17 -62.75 9.06
CA ARG A 114 -11.90 -62.88 8.32
C ARG A 114 -11.75 -64.26 7.67
N MET A 115 -12.36 -65.29 8.23
CA MET A 115 -12.32 -66.68 7.75
C MET A 115 -13.37 -67.01 6.68
N VAL A 116 -14.03 -65.99 6.12
CA VAL A 116 -15.06 -66.15 5.10
C VAL A 116 -14.64 -65.45 3.81
N ALA A 117 -14.75 -66.16 2.70
CA ALA A 117 -14.67 -65.63 1.35
C ALA A 117 -16.08 -65.55 0.73
N VAL A 118 -16.28 -64.60 -0.20
CA VAL A 118 -17.47 -64.59 -1.07
C VAL A 118 -16.97 -65.04 -2.43
N ASP A 119 -17.38 -66.24 -2.85
CA ASP A 119 -17.02 -66.81 -4.15
C ASP A 119 -18.31 -67.15 -4.91
N GLY A 120 -18.45 -66.67 -6.14
CA GLY A 120 -19.65 -66.89 -6.96
C GLY A 120 -21.00 -66.42 -6.37
N GLY A 121 -21.00 -65.67 -5.26
CA GLY A 121 -22.22 -65.26 -4.53
C GLY A 121 -22.50 -66.10 -3.28
N GLU A 122 -21.82 -67.23 -3.11
CA GLU A 122 -21.91 -68.11 -1.95
C GLU A 122 -20.76 -67.85 -0.96
N LEU A 123 -20.97 -68.24 0.31
CA LEU A 123 -19.93 -68.16 1.33
C LEU A 123 -19.05 -69.41 1.27
N ALA A 124 -17.75 -69.20 1.14
CA ALA A 124 -16.75 -70.25 1.21
C ALA A 124 -15.80 -70.00 2.39
N ARG A 125 -15.23 -71.07 2.94
CA ARG A 125 -14.24 -70.97 3.99
C ARG A 125 -12.94 -70.38 3.44
N ARG A 126 -12.30 -69.52 4.23
CA ARG A 126 -10.99 -68.95 3.91
C ARG A 126 -9.97 -69.34 4.97
N ARG A 127 -8.80 -69.75 4.50
CA ARG A 127 -7.62 -69.93 5.34
C ARG A 127 -7.02 -68.57 5.73
N VAL A 128 -6.72 -68.40 7.01
CA VAL A 128 -6.22 -67.16 7.59
C VAL A 128 -4.92 -67.42 8.35
N THR A 129 -3.88 -66.63 8.13
CA THR A 129 -2.63 -66.72 8.90
C THR A 129 -2.82 -66.15 10.30
N LEU A 130 -2.15 -66.73 11.31
CA LEU A 130 -2.21 -66.16 12.66
C LEU A 130 -1.68 -64.72 12.73
N SER A 131 -0.80 -64.31 11.81
CA SER A 131 -0.36 -62.91 11.67
C SER A 131 -1.49 -61.96 11.29
N GLU A 132 -2.47 -62.41 10.49
CA GLU A 132 -3.64 -61.60 10.11
C GLU A 132 -4.55 -61.33 11.32
N LEU A 133 -4.56 -62.23 12.30
CA LEU A 133 -5.37 -62.14 13.52
C LEU A 133 -4.65 -61.41 14.68
N LYS A 134 -3.54 -60.73 14.41
CA LYS A 134 -2.83 -59.90 15.40
C LYS A 134 -3.31 -58.46 15.36
N TYR A 135 -3.88 -57.99 16.45
CA TYR A 135 -4.41 -56.64 16.63
C TYR A 135 -3.44 -55.74 17.43
N SER A 136 -3.70 -54.43 17.44
CA SER A 136 -2.86 -53.46 18.13
C SER A 136 -2.97 -53.54 19.67
N SER A 137 -4.13 -53.94 20.20
CA SER A 137 -4.36 -54.08 21.63
C SER A 137 -3.95 -55.48 22.12
N GLN A 138 -3.19 -55.52 23.22
CA GLN A 138 -2.80 -56.79 23.84
C GLN A 138 -4.00 -57.54 24.42
N GLN A 139 -4.97 -56.83 25.00
CA GLN A 139 -6.19 -57.42 25.55
C GLN A 139 -7.01 -58.13 24.46
N GLU A 140 -7.09 -57.49 23.28
CA GLU A 140 -7.74 -58.09 22.13
C GLU A 140 -7.02 -59.34 21.64
N ASN A 141 -5.69 -59.33 21.58
CA ASN A 141 -4.92 -60.51 21.19
C ASN A 141 -5.11 -61.69 22.16
N THR A 142 -5.23 -61.41 23.46
CA THR A 142 -5.57 -62.44 24.46
C THR A 142 -6.96 -63.03 24.18
N ARG A 143 -7.97 -62.18 23.91
CA ARG A 143 -9.33 -62.66 23.57
C ARG A 143 -9.34 -63.48 22.29
N VAL A 144 -8.64 -63.05 21.26
CA VAL A 144 -8.51 -63.77 19.98
C VAL A 144 -7.94 -65.16 20.22
N GLN A 145 -6.87 -65.27 21.01
CA GLN A 145 -6.27 -66.56 21.33
C GLN A 145 -7.26 -67.48 22.04
N THR A 146 -7.96 -66.98 23.07
CA THR A 146 -8.98 -67.75 23.79
C THR A 146 -10.13 -68.19 22.88
N VAL A 147 -10.63 -67.31 22.01
CA VAL A 147 -11.69 -67.64 21.05
C VAL A 147 -11.24 -68.69 20.05
N LEU A 148 -10.01 -68.58 19.54
CA LEU A 148 -9.45 -69.60 18.65
C LEU A 148 -9.34 -70.94 19.37
N ASP A 149 -8.83 -70.96 20.60
CA ASP A 149 -8.67 -72.20 21.36
C ASP A 149 -10.04 -72.85 21.64
N TRP A 150 -11.07 -72.10 22.06
CA TRP A 150 -12.43 -72.63 22.23
C TRP A 150 -13.03 -73.21 20.94
N LEU A 151 -12.86 -72.51 19.82
CA LEU A 151 -13.37 -72.97 18.53
C LEU A 151 -12.63 -74.20 18.00
N ILE A 152 -11.35 -74.33 18.32
CA ILE A 152 -10.50 -75.47 17.92
C ILE A 152 -10.77 -76.68 18.82
N ASP A 153 -10.89 -76.47 20.12
CA ASP A 153 -11.29 -77.49 21.10
C ASP A 153 -12.69 -78.05 20.78
N ALA A 154 -13.58 -77.18 20.30
CA ALA A 154 -14.90 -77.58 19.80
C ALA A 154 -14.89 -78.12 18.36
N ARG A 155 -13.72 -78.27 17.73
CA ARG A 155 -13.52 -78.80 16.36
C ARG A 155 -14.24 -78.03 15.25
N LEU A 156 -14.58 -76.77 15.50
CA LEU A 156 -15.17 -75.88 14.49
C LEU A 156 -14.11 -75.21 13.62
N LEU A 157 -12.88 -75.11 14.12
CA LEU A 157 -11.71 -74.63 13.39
C LEU A 157 -10.59 -75.67 13.39
N VAL A 158 -9.76 -75.66 12.36
CA VAL A 158 -8.59 -76.54 12.20
C VAL A 158 -7.33 -75.69 12.05
N LYS A 159 -6.25 -76.07 12.76
CA LYS A 159 -4.91 -75.50 12.57
C LYS A 159 -4.20 -76.25 11.44
N GLY A 160 -3.58 -75.51 10.52
CA GLY A 160 -2.70 -76.05 9.49
C GLY A 160 -1.31 -75.40 9.54
N SER A 161 -0.39 -75.96 8.76
CA SER A 161 0.90 -75.35 8.41
C SER A 161 0.87 -74.95 6.94
N THR A 162 1.42 -73.79 6.62
CA THR A 162 1.76 -73.47 5.22
C THR A 162 3.13 -74.05 4.92
N ASP A 163 3.17 -75.23 4.32
CA ASP A 163 4.39 -75.74 3.69
C ASP A 163 4.60 -74.91 2.41
N LEU A 164 5.46 -73.90 2.50
CA LEU A 164 5.97 -73.23 1.31
C LEU A 164 7.09 -74.12 0.76
N ASP A 165 6.94 -74.61 -0.48
CA ASP A 165 7.93 -75.37 -1.27
C ASP A 165 9.20 -74.53 -1.60
N GLY A 166 9.83 -73.91 -0.60
CA GLY A 166 10.92 -72.96 -0.78
C GLY A 166 11.31 -72.24 0.51
N GLY A 167 11.70 -72.98 1.56
CA GLY A 167 12.55 -72.48 2.65
C GLY A 167 12.08 -71.25 3.45
N GLY A 168 10.81 -70.88 3.37
CA GLY A 168 10.21 -69.80 4.15
C GLY A 168 9.71 -70.30 5.52
N VAL A 169 9.60 -69.38 6.48
CA VAL A 169 9.05 -69.66 7.82
C VAL A 169 7.63 -70.21 7.66
N ALA A 170 7.38 -71.39 8.22
CA ALA A 170 6.06 -71.99 8.27
C ALA A 170 5.14 -71.14 9.16
N ASP A 171 4.30 -70.31 8.53
CA ASP A 171 3.26 -69.60 9.26
C ASP A 171 2.13 -70.58 9.58
N SER A 172 1.71 -70.60 10.85
CA SER A 172 0.55 -71.38 11.27
C SER A 172 -0.72 -70.68 10.79
N VAL A 173 -1.59 -71.47 10.15
CA VAL A 173 -2.84 -71.02 9.56
C VAL A 173 -4.02 -71.63 10.31
N VAL A 174 -5.14 -70.93 10.32
CA VAL A 174 -6.40 -71.40 10.88
C VAL A 174 -7.49 -71.26 9.83
N GLU A 175 -8.34 -72.27 9.72
CA GLU A 175 -9.47 -72.29 8.80
C GLU A 175 -10.70 -72.97 9.43
N PRO A 176 -11.93 -72.61 9.00
CA PRO A 176 -13.13 -73.35 9.35
C PRO A 176 -13.00 -74.82 8.96
N ALA A 177 -13.44 -75.71 9.85
CA ALA A 177 -13.37 -77.15 9.65
C ALA A 177 -14.15 -77.61 8.41
N HIS A 178 -15.23 -76.89 8.04
CA HIS A 178 -16.02 -77.16 6.85
C HIS A 178 -16.71 -75.91 6.31
N ASP A 179 -16.95 -75.87 4.99
CA ASP A 179 -17.78 -74.86 4.33
C ASP A 179 -19.23 -74.79 4.88
N ALA A 180 -19.77 -75.90 5.39
CA ALA A 180 -21.12 -75.95 5.95
C ALA A 180 -21.27 -75.03 7.17
N LEU A 181 -20.21 -74.85 7.96
CA LEU A 181 -20.23 -73.94 9.10
C LEU A 181 -20.40 -72.48 8.63
N VAL A 182 -19.63 -72.06 7.63
CA VAL A 182 -19.67 -70.68 7.15
C VAL A 182 -20.92 -70.39 6.32
N ALA A 183 -21.46 -71.39 5.62
CA ALA A 183 -22.64 -71.25 4.79
C ALA A 183 -23.95 -71.25 5.61
N ALA A 184 -24.01 -71.99 6.72
CA ALA A 184 -25.27 -72.24 7.40
C ALA A 184 -25.41 -71.57 8.77
N TRP A 185 -24.36 -71.02 9.38
CA TRP A 185 -24.46 -70.42 10.71
C TRP A 185 -25.15 -69.03 10.68
N ASP A 186 -26.32 -68.92 11.30
CA ASP A 186 -27.18 -67.73 11.21
C ASP A 186 -26.51 -66.44 11.66
N LYS A 187 -25.74 -66.49 12.75
CA LYS A 187 -25.03 -65.32 13.27
C LYS A 187 -24.01 -64.79 12.27
N LEU A 188 -23.23 -65.69 11.66
CA LEU A 188 -22.24 -65.32 10.66
C LEU A 188 -22.89 -64.77 9.38
N LEU A 189 -24.01 -65.35 8.95
CA LEU A 189 -24.81 -64.81 7.84
C LEU A 189 -25.35 -63.41 8.15
N GLN A 190 -25.80 -63.17 9.39
CA GLN A 190 -26.24 -61.86 9.85
C GLN A 190 -25.09 -60.84 9.85
N TRP A 191 -23.93 -61.21 10.42
CA TRP A 191 -22.74 -60.36 10.45
C TRP A 191 -22.23 -60.03 9.05
N LYS A 192 -22.27 -61.00 8.12
CA LYS A 192 -21.91 -60.79 6.71
C LYS A 192 -22.82 -59.74 6.08
N ARG A 193 -24.15 -59.84 6.25
CA ARG A 193 -25.10 -58.84 5.73
C ARG A 193 -24.84 -57.44 6.29
N GLN A 194 -24.47 -57.33 7.57
CA GLN A 194 -24.12 -56.06 8.19
C GLN A 194 -22.79 -55.47 7.67
N ALA A 195 -21.87 -56.32 7.23
CA ALA A 195 -20.53 -55.94 6.76
C ALA A 195 -20.35 -56.06 5.23
N GLU A 196 -21.44 -56.22 4.46
CA GLU A 196 -21.39 -56.58 3.04
C GLU A 196 -20.64 -55.56 2.17
N GLU A 197 -20.82 -54.28 2.47
CA GLU A 197 -20.15 -53.17 1.77
C GLU A 197 -18.68 -53.00 2.18
N SER A 198 -18.32 -53.37 3.42
CA SER A 198 -16.98 -53.13 3.99
C SER A 198 -16.02 -54.32 3.81
N LEU A 199 -16.52 -55.55 3.75
CA LEU A 199 -15.71 -56.76 3.62
C LEU A 199 -14.81 -56.78 2.37
N PRO A 200 -15.28 -56.40 1.16
CA PRO A 200 -14.41 -56.35 -0.02
C PRO A 200 -13.27 -55.34 0.13
N LEU A 201 -13.54 -54.20 0.77
CA LEU A 201 -12.54 -53.17 1.04
C LEU A 201 -11.51 -53.67 2.08
N GLN A 202 -11.98 -54.31 3.15
CA GLN A 202 -11.12 -54.93 4.16
C GLN A 202 -10.20 -56.00 3.57
N ARG A 203 -10.71 -56.85 2.67
CA ARG A 203 -9.89 -57.88 1.98
C ARG A 203 -8.78 -57.26 1.14
N ARG A 204 -9.11 -56.22 0.36
CA ARG A 204 -8.12 -55.48 -0.45
C ARG A 204 -7.09 -54.77 0.43
N LEU A 205 -7.53 -54.26 1.59
CA LEU A 205 -6.65 -53.61 2.56
C LEU A 205 -5.67 -54.61 3.17
N TRP A 206 -6.13 -55.79 3.58
CA TRP A 206 -5.26 -56.84 4.08
C TRP A 206 -4.19 -57.23 3.05
N GLN A 207 -4.60 -57.49 1.80
CA GLN A 207 -3.66 -57.86 0.74
C GLN A 207 -2.57 -56.79 0.56
N ALA A 208 -2.96 -55.51 0.45
CA ALA A 208 -2.01 -54.42 0.31
C ALA A 208 -1.11 -54.23 1.55
N ALA A 209 -1.67 -54.38 2.76
CA ALA A 209 -0.92 -54.28 4.01
C ALA A 209 0.08 -55.43 4.17
N SER A 210 -0.29 -56.65 3.81
CA SER A 210 0.57 -57.83 3.85
C SER A 210 1.70 -57.73 2.82
N GLU A 211 1.40 -57.34 1.58
CA GLU A 211 2.41 -57.08 0.55
C GLU A 211 3.39 -55.98 0.99
N TRP A 212 2.88 -54.91 1.60
CA TRP A 212 3.72 -53.82 2.12
C TRP A 212 4.60 -54.24 3.30
N ASP A 213 4.08 -55.04 4.23
CA ASP A 213 4.85 -55.49 5.39
C ASP A 213 5.91 -56.53 5.02
N ALA A 214 5.65 -57.36 4.02
CA ALA A 214 6.60 -58.33 3.49
C ALA A 214 7.68 -57.70 2.58
N ALA A 215 7.42 -56.52 1.99
CA ALA A 215 8.34 -55.89 1.05
C ALA A 215 9.61 -55.31 1.72
N PRO A 216 10.76 -55.29 1.00
CA PRO A 216 11.96 -54.56 1.42
C PRO A 216 11.70 -53.07 1.61
N ILE A 217 12.42 -52.44 2.55
CA ILE A 217 12.19 -51.04 2.96
C ILE A 217 12.21 -50.08 1.77
N GLU A 218 13.05 -50.29 0.76
CA GLU A 218 13.12 -49.40 -0.41
C GLU A 218 11.85 -49.45 -1.28
N ARG A 219 11.18 -50.61 -1.34
CA ARG A 219 9.96 -50.80 -2.14
C ARG A 219 8.69 -50.42 -1.41
N ARG A 220 8.71 -50.39 -0.07
CA ARG A 220 7.55 -50.07 0.77
C ARG A 220 6.88 -48.75 0.41
N SER A 221 7.63 -47.72 0.03
CA SER A 221 7.02 -46.42 -0.30
C SER A 221 6.14 -46.43 -1.55
N GLY A 222 6.40 -47.35 -2.50
CA GLY A 222 5.64 -47.45 -3.75
C GLY A 222 4.36 -48.28 -3.65
N LEU A 223 4.19 -49.04 -2.56
CA LEU A 223 3.02 -49.90 -2.31
C LEU A 223 1.92 -49.18 -1.50
N LEU A 224 2.23 -48.02 -0.92
CA LEU A 224 1.28 -47.25 -0.13
C LEU A 224 0.13 -46.71 -0.98
N TRP A 225 -1.05 -46.58 -0.38
CA TRP A 225 -2.23 -46.05 -1.07
C TRP A 225 -2.26 -44.51 -1.06
N ASP A 226 -1.16 -43.84 -1.39
CA ASP A 226 -1.09 -42.38 -1.37
C ASP A 226 -1.87 -41.72 -2.54
N THR A 227 -1.91 -42.40 -3.69
CA THR A 227 -2.62 -41.99 -4.91
C THR A 227 -3.83 -42.87 -5.24
N ASN A 228 -4.06 -43.94 -4.46
CA ASN A 228 -5.12 -44.90 -4.73
C ASN A 228 -6.50 -44.34 -4.33
N PRO A 229 -7.54 -44.41 -5.19
CA PRO A 229 -8.88 -43.91 -4.87
C PRO A 229 -9.57 -44.67 -3.72
N ARG A 230 -9.03 -45.82 -3.30
CA ARG A 230 -9.54 -46.60 -2.16
C ARG A 230 -9.15 -46.00 -0.81
N LEU A 231 -8.07 -45.21 -0.73
CA LEU A 231 -7.71 -44.56 0.53
C LEU A 231 -8.79 -43.54 0.96
N PRO A 232 -9.31 -42.65 0.11
CA PRO A 232 -10.47 -41.82 0.43
C PRO A 232 -11.72 -42.61 0.89
N GLN A 233 -12.03 -43.74 0.26
CA GLN A 233 -13.17 -44.59 0.65
C GLN A 233 -12.98 -45.19 2.05
N LEU A 234 -11.76 -45.64 2.33
CA LEU A 234 -11.39 -46.12 3.65
C LEU A 234 -11.38 -44.98 4.69
N GLU A 235 -10.90 -43.80 4.31
CA GLU A 235 -10.91 -42.60 5.16
C GLU A 235 -12.35 -42.20 5.55
N GLU A 236 -13.31 -42.30 4.64
CA GLU A 236 -14.72 -42.02 4.94
C GLU A 236 -15.33 -43.02 5.93
N THR A 237 -14.92 -44.30 5.83
CA THR A 237 -15.35 -45.36 6.76
C THR A 237 -14.73 -45.16 8.15
N LEU A 238 -13.44 -44.78 8.20
CA LEU A 238 -12.71 -44.61 9.45
C LEU A 238 -13.05 -43.29 10.14
N TRP A 239 -13.16 -42.20 9.39
CA TRP A 239 -13.41 -40.86 9.92
C TRP A 239 -14.65 -40.25 9.27
N PRO A 240 -15.87 -40.76 9.57
CA PRO A 240 -17.09 -40.22 8.99
C PRO A 240 -17.25 -38.74 9.34
N THR A 241 -17.15 -37.88 8.33
CA THR A 241 -17.34 -36.43 8.49
C THR A 241 -18.83 -36.11 8.60
N HIS A 242 -19.32 -35.94 9.81
CA HIS A 242 -20.74 -35.67 10.11
C HIS A 242 -21.26 -34.26 9.73
N SER A 243 -20.46 -33.37 9.14
CA SER A 243 -20.87 -31.98 8.91
C SER A 243 -20.56 -31.50 7.49
N LYS A 244 -21.62 -31.29 6.69
CA LYS A 244 -21.61 -30.45 5.48
C LYS A 244 -21.78 -28.98 5.86
N GLU A 245 -20.81 -28.41 6.57
CA GLU A 245 -20.75 -26.97 6.77
C GLU A 245 -20.35 -26.30 5.45
N ASN A 246 -21.32 -25.67 4.77
CA ASN A 246 -21.07 -24.89 3.56
C ASN A 246 -20.44 -23.53 3.92
N GLY A 247 -19.39 -23.11 3.20
CA GLY A 247 -18.78 -21.78 3.32
C GLY A 247 -17.26 -21.77 3.49
N LEU A 248 -16.70 -20.61 3.81
CA LEU A 248 -15.25 -20.42 4.04
C LEU A 248 -14.71 -21.30 5.18
N ALA A 249 -15.51 -21.50 6.24
CA ALA A 249 -15.17 -22.38 7.36
C ALA A 249 -15.06 -23.86 6.93
N GLY A 250 -15.92 -24.31 5.99
CA GLY A 250 -15.83 -25.64 5.39
C GLY A 250 -14.56 -25.80 4.55
N ARG A 251 -14.20 -24.77 3.75
CA ARG A 251 -12.97 -24.77 2.93
C ARG A 251 -11.71 -24.80 3.80
N THR A 252 -11.64 -24.01 4.88
CA THR A 252 -10.48 -24.01 5.79
C THR A 252 -10.35 -25.32 6.56
N ARG A 253 -11.47 -25.91 7.02
CA ARG A 253 -11.48 -27.22 7.67
C ARG A 253 -11.01 -28.32 6.72
N TRP A 254 -11.49 -28.33 5.48
CA TRP A 254 -11.05 -29.27 4.45
C TRP A 254 -9.55 -29.13 4.16
N VAL A 255 -9.04 -27.91 3.93
CA VAL A 255 -7.60 -27.66 3.72
C VAL A 255 -6.77 -28.18 4.90
N ARG A 256 -7.22 -27.91 6.14
CA ARG A 256 -6.54 -28.39 7.35
C ARG A 256 -6.56 -29.91 7.44
N GLN A 257 -7.66 -30.57 7.10
CA GLN A 257 -7.77 -32.03 7.12
C GLN A 257 -6.91 -32.70 6.04
N VAL A 258 -6.76 -32.07 4.88
CA VAL A 258 -5.91 -32.56 3.79
C VAL A 258 -4.42 -32.35 4.10
N LEU A 259 -4.06 -31.19 4.65
CA LEU A 259 -2.66 -30.86 4.96
C LEU A 259 -2.17 -31.48 6.28
N TRP A 260 -3.04 -31.61 7.28
CA TRP A 260 -2.78 -32.24 8.58
C TRP A 260 -3.87 -33.27 8.89
N PRO A 261 -3.86 -34.42 8.19
CA PRO A 261 -4.84 -35.46 8.47
C PRO A 261 -4.66 -36.00 9.88
N LYS A 262 -5.78 -36.35 10.50
CA LYS A 262 -5.75 -37.11 11.75
C LYS A 262 -5.16 -38.49 11.44
N THR A 263 -3.98 -38.77 11.96
CA THR A 263 -3.35 -40.10 11.87
C THR A 263 -3.75 -41.01 13.04
N GLU A 264 -4.46 -40.45 14.01
CA GLU A 264 -5.08 -41.18 15.10
C GLU A 264 -6.34 -41.86 14.58
N LEU A 265 -6.34 -43.18 14.66
CA LEU A 265 -7.48 -44.00 14.30
C LEU A 265 -8.53 -43.89 15.43
N PRO A 266 -9.83 -43.81 15.09
CA PRO A 266 -10.89 -43.80 16.09
C PRO A 266 -10.95 -45.12 16.86
N VAL A 267 -11.59 -45.07 18.04
CA VAL A 267 -11.71 -46.19 18.98
C VAL A 267 -12.42 -47.40 18.35
N ASP A 268 -13.37 -47.16 17.43
CA ASP A 268 -14.18 -48.20 16.77
C ASP A 268 -13.42 -49.00 15.68
N THR A 269 -12.12 -48.75 15.49
CA THR A 269 -11.30 -49.43 14.47
C THR A 269 -10.75 -50.79 14.93
N ALA A 270 -11.34 -51.39 15.96
CA ALA A 270 -10.94 -52.69 16.52
C ALA A 270 -11.00 -53.87 15.52
N TRP A 271 -11.60 -53.67 14.35
CA TRP A 271 -11.62 -54.63 13.25
C TRP A 271 -10.33 -54.63 12.41
N LEU A 272 -9.51 -53.56 12.47
CA LEU A 272 -8.22 -53.48 11.79
C LEU A 272 -7.12 -54.23 12.55
N ASN A 273 -6.37 -55.07 11.84
CA ASN A 273 -5.22 -55.74 12.42
C ASN A 273 -3.99 -54.80 12.48
N ARG A 274 -2.93 -55.25 13.15
CA ARG A 274 -1.72 -54.45 13.37
C ARG A 274 -1.05 -54.00 12.06
N ALA A 275 -0.99 -54.87 11.06
CA ALA A 275 -0.36 -54.56 9.77
C ALA A 275 -1.19 -53.53 8.98
N GLU A 276 -2.51 -53.70 8.95
CA GLU A 276 -3.45 -52.78 8.32
C GLU A 276 -3.38 -51.39 8.98
N VAL A 277 -3.34 -51.32 10.31
CA VAL A 277 -3.17 -50.04 11.06
C VAL A 277 -1.87 -49.33 10.64
N ALA A 278 -0.76 -50.07 10.57
CA ALA A 278 0.53 -49.50 10.18
C ALA A 278 0.50 -49.01 8.72
N PHE A 279 -0.08 -49.80 7.82
CA PHE A 279 -0.23 -49.48 6.40
C PHE A 279 -1.09 -48.24 6.16
N VAL A 280 -2.24 -48.13 6.81
CA VAL A 280 -3.14 -46.96 6.69
C VAL A 280 -2.43 -45.71 7.18
N ARG A 281 -1.79 -45.77 8.36
CA ARG A 281 -1.06 -44.63 8.92
C ARG A 281 0.08 -44.19 7.99
N ALA A 282 0.82 -45.12 7.42
CA ALA A 282 1.89 -44.83 6.47
C ALA A 282 1.33 -44.19 5.18
N SER A 283 0.22 -44.72 4.64
CA SER A 283 -0.43 -44.22 3.42
C SER A 283 -0.95 -42.79 3.59
N VAL A 284 -1.68 -42.52 4.68
CA VAL A 284 -2.21 -41.18 5.01
C VAL A 284 -1.06 -40.17 5.19
N LYS A 285 -0.01 -40.55 5.93
CA LYS A 285 1.16 -39.68 6.16
C LYS A 285 1.90 -39.37 4.86
N ARG A 286 2.05 -40.35 3.97
CA ARG A 286 2.70 -40.19 2.66
C ARG A 286 1.93 -39.23 1.77
N ARG A 287 0.61 -39.39 1.67
CA ARG A 287 -0.28 -38.50 0.90
C ARG A 287 -0.20 -37.05 1.37
N ALA A 288 -0.32 -36.83 2.68
CA ALA A 288 -0.20 -35.48 3.26
C ALA A 288 1.17 -34.84 3.00
N SER A 289 2.25 -35.63 3.10
CA SER A 289 3.61 -35.14 2.82
C SER A 289 3.79 -34.76 1.34
N GLY A 290 3.21 -35.54 0.41
CA GLY A 290 3.22 -35.22 -1.01
C GLY A 290 2.48 -33.93 -1.33
N LEU A 291 1.27 -33.77 -0.78
CA LEU A 291 0.45 -32.56 -0.95
C LEU A 291 1.14 -31.31 -0.39
N ARG A 292 1.77 -31.40 0.79
CA ARG A 292 2.56 -30.29 1.36
C ARG A 292 3.68 -29.85 0.42
N ARG A 293 4.39 -30.78 -0.22
CA ARG A 293 5.46 -30.45 -1.19
C ARG A 293 4.91 -29.78 -2.43
N ILE A 294 3.78 -30.24 -2.97
CA ILE A 294 3.13 -29.63 -4.13
C ILE A 294 2.67 -28.21 -3.79
N ILE A 295 2.04 -28.02 -2.64
CA ILE A 295 1.58 -26.69 -2.21
C ILE A 295 2.75 -25.75 -1.95
N ALA A 296 3.80 -26.21 -1.27
CA ALA A 296 4.99 -25.40 -1.00
C ALA A 296 5.73 -25.00 -2.30
N SER A 297 5.87 -25.91 -3.26
CA SER A 297 6.48 -25.61 -4.56
C SER A 297 5.62 -24.64 -5.38
N THR A 298 4.30 -24.82 -5.40
CA THR A 298 3.39 -23.90 -6.09
C THR A 298 3.43 -22.50 -5.47
N ALA A 299 3.42 -22.41 -4.13
CA ALA A 299 3.57 -21.15 -3.42
C ALA A 299 4.92 -20.47 -3.72
N ALA A 300 6.01 -21.22 -3.76
CA ALA A 300 7.33 -20.70 -4.12
C ALA A 300 7.36 -20.13 -5.55
N VAL A 301 6.74 -20.81 -6.52
CA VAL A 301 6.62 -20.30 -7.90
C VAL A 301 5.81 -19.02 -7.95
N ILE A 302 4.68 -18.94 -7.24
CA ILE A 302 3.85 -17.72 -7.18
C ILE A 302 4.63 -16.54 -6.58
N VAL A 303 5.40 -16.78 -5.51
CA VAL A 303 6.25 -15.75 -4.89
C VAL A 303 7.34 -15.30 -5.86
N ALA A 304 8.02 -16.24 -6.54
CA ALA A 304 9.05 -15.91 -7.52
C ALA A 304 8.51 -15.08 -8.70
N LEU A 305 7.33 -15.44 -9.23
CA LEU A 305 6.66 -14.69 -10.29
C LEU A 305 6.24 -13.28 -9.82
N SER A 306 5.69 -13.17 -8.62
CA SER A 306 5.33 -11.87 -8.03
C SER A 306 6.56 -10.96 -7.85
N LEU A 307 7.68 -11.52 -7.37
CA LEU A 307 8.94 -10.79 -7.24
C LEU A 307 9.51 -10.35 -8.59
N ALA A 308 9.46 -11.23 -9.61
CA ALA A 308 9.87 -10.89 -10.96
C ALA A 308 9.01 -9.76 -11.56
N LEU A 309 7.70 -9.76 -11.30
CA LEU A 309 6.79 -8.70 -11.73
C LEU A 309 7.11 -7.36 -11.05
N LEU A 310 7.35 -7.38 -9.73
CA LEU A 310 7.74 -6.20 -8.97
C LEU A 310 9.09 -5.64 -9.44
N PHE A 311 10.06 -6.51 -9.71
CA PHE A 311 11.36 -6.12 -10.25
C PHE A 311 11.24 -5.51 -11.65
N ALA A 312 10.45 -6.12 -12.54
CA ALA A 312 10.20 -5.60 -13.88
C ALA A 312 9.52 -4.22 -13.86
N GLU A 313 8.56 -4.01 -12.96
CA GLU A 313 7.90 -2.72 -12.77
C GLU A 313 8.88 -1.67 -12.21
N GLY A 314 9.78 -2.08 -11.30
CA GLY A 314 10.88 -1.23 -10.82
C GLY A 314 11.79 -0.75 -11.96
N GLN A 315 12.25 -1.66 -12.82
CA GLN A 315 13.09 -1.31 -13.98
C GLN A 315 12.36 -0.44 -15.00
N ARG A 316 11.05 -0.64 -15.19
CA ARG A 316 10.24 0.18 -16.09
C ARG A 316 10.19 1.63 -15.63
N ARG A 317 10.02 1.86 -14.32
CA ARG A 317 9.95 3.22 -13.75
C ARG A 317 11.26 3.97 -13.90
N THR A 318 12.40 3.32 -13.67
CA THR A 318 13.72 3.95 -13.85
C THR A 318 13.98 4.31 -15.31
N ALA A 319 13.64 3.42 -16.25
CA ALA A 319 13.82 3.69 -17.69
C ALA A 319 12.95 4.85 -18.20
N ILE A 320 11.74 5.01 -17.67
CA ILE A 320 10.87 6.16 -18.00
C ILE A 320 11.48 7.44 -17.44
N ALA A 321 11.94 7.44 -16.19
CA ALA A 321 12.54 8.61 -15.56
C ALA A 321 13.81 9.10 -16.30
N GLU A 322 14.69 8.18 -16.71
CA GLU A 322 15.88 8.52 -17.50
C GLU A 322 15.53 9.11 -18.87
N ARG A 323 14.51 8.55 -19.54
CA ARG A 323 14.02 9.05 -20.83
C ARG A 323 13.45 10.47 -20.71
N ASP A 324 12.67 10.72 -19.67
CA ASP A 324 12.05 12.03 -19.45
C ASP A 324 13.10 13.09 -19.13
N LEU A 325 14.12 12.74 -18.33
CA LEU A 325 15.25 13.63 -18.06
C LEU A 325 16.03 13.98 -19.34
N ALA A 326 16.33 12.97 -20.16
CA ALA A 326 17.04 13.18 -21.44
C ALA A 326 16.25 14.10 -22.39
N ARG A 327 14.93 13.95 -22.45
CA ARG A 327 14.05 14.79 -23.29
C ARG A 327 14.05 16.25 -22.82
N ARG A 328 14.00 16.49 -21.51
CA ARG A 328 14.08 17.84 -20.93
C ARG A 328 15.41 18.51 -21.25
N GLN A 329 16.53 17.81 -21.05
CA GLN A 329 17.86 18.33 -21.37
C GLN A 329 18.02 18.67 -22.85
N ALA A 330 17.54 17.82 -23.76
CA ALA A 330 17.59 18.09 -25.20
C ALA A 330 16.79 19.34 -25.58
N THR A 331 15.62 19.54 -24.96
CA THR A 331 14.75 20.69 -25.23
C THR A 331 15.38 22.00 -24.75
N LEU A 332 15.97 22.00 -23.54
CA LEU A 332 16.70 23.15 -23.01
C LEU A 332 17.94 23.49 -23.83
N ALA A 333 18.68 22.48 -24.29
CA ALA A 333 19.84 22.68 -25.14
C ALA A 333 19.46 23.32 -26.49
N GLU A 334 18.35 22.91 -27.09
CA GLU A 334 17.85 23.49 -28.34
C GLU A 334 17.38 24.94 -28.15
N ALA A 335 16.59 25.22 -27.10
CA ALA A 335 16.18 26.59 -26.79
C ALA A 335 17.39 27.51 -26.50
N GLY A 336 18.42 26.99 -25.82
CA GLY A 336 19.69 27.70 -25.63
C GLY A 336 20.44 27.98 -26.95
N ARG A 337 20.45 27.01 -27.88
CA ARG A 337 21.03 27.18 -29.23
C ARG A 337 20.32 28.29 -30.02
N ILE A 338 18.98 28.31 -30.01
CA ILE A 338 18.19 29.33 -30.69
C ILE A 338 18.47 30.71 -30.09
N SER A 339 18.54 30.80 -28.75
CA SER A 339 18.86 32.05 -28.05
C SER A 339 20.24 32.58 -28.43
N ALA A 340 21.25 31.71 -28.53
CA ALA A 340 22.60 32.10 -28.96
C ALA A 340 22.64 32.64 -30.40
N LEU A 341 21.86 32.04 -31.32
CA LEU A 341 21.68 32.56 -32.67
C LEU A 341 21.00 33.94 -32.65
N GLY A 342 20.03 34.12 -31.76
CA GLY A 342 19.36 35.38 -31.51
C GLY A 342 20.32 36.50 -31.10
N PHE A 343 21.18 36.24 -30.10
CA PHE A 343 22.20 37.20 -29.66
C PHE A 343 23.20 37.58 -30.77
N SER A 344 23.62 36.60 -31.58
CA SER A 344 24.49 36.87 -32.73
C SER A 344 23.80 37.77 -33.76
N THR A 345 22.53 37.48 -34.07
CA THR A 345 21.74 38.22 -35.05
C THR A 345 21.46 39.66 -34.58
N LEU A 346 21.22 39.84 -33.27
CA LEU A 346 21.07 41.16 -32.65
C LEU A 346 22.37 41.98 -32.75
N SER A 347 23.52 41.34 -32.56
CA SER A 347 24.84 41.99 -32.69
C SER A 347 25.12 42.49 -34.12
N ASP A 348 24.57 41.79 -35.12
CA ASP A 348 24.62 42.18 -36.54
C ASP A 348 23.63 43.31 -36.91
N ARG A 349 22.92 43.88 -35.92
CA ARG A 349 21.90 44.94 -36.05
C ARG A 349 20.64 44.52 -36.81
N ASP A 350 20.32 43.23 -36.81
CA ASP A 350 19.12 42.69 -37.44
C ASP A 350 18.04 42.39 -36.39
N LEU A 351 17.38 43.46 -35.94
CA LEU A 351 16.47 43.43 -34.78
C LEU A 351 15.23 42.54 -35.01
N ASP A 352 14.65 42.56 -36.21
CA ASP A 352 13.42 41.82 -36.49
C ASP A 352 13.62 40.30 -36.42
N ARG A 353 14.73 39.78 -36.98
CA ARG A 353 15.10 38.37 -36.92
C ARG A 353 15.50 37.95 -35.52
N ALA A 354 16.19 38.81 -34.78
CA ALA A 354 16.48 38.56 -33.37
C ALA A 354 15.16 38.39 -32.59
N LEU A 355 14.20 39.31 -32.72
CA LEU A 355 12.90 39.19 -32.05
C LEU A 355 12.11 37.93 -32.45
N LEU A 356 12.23 37.47 -33.70
CA LEU A 356 11.61 36.22 -34.11
C LEU A 356 12.32 34.98 -33.53
N LEU A 357 13.66 35.02 -33.41
CA LEU A 357 14.43 33.94 -32.78
C LEU A 357 14.16 33.85 -31.27
N SER A 358 13.94 34.97 -30.57
CA SER A 358 13.57 34.93 -29.15
C SER A 358 12.21 34.27 -28.93
N VAL A 359 11.23 34.59 -29.78
CA VAL A 359 9.90 33.97 -29.72
C VAL A 359 9.97 32.46 -29.98
N GLU A 360 10.77 32.01 -30.95
CA GLU A 360 10.98 30.57 -31.20
C GLU A 360 11.73 29.86 -30.06
N ALA A 361 12.67 30.53 -29.40
CA ALA A 361 13.38 29.96 -28.24
C ALA A 361 12.42 29.69 -27.06
N TYR A 362 11.45 30.57 -26.85
CA TYR A 362 10.39 30.39 -25.86
C TYR A 362 9.42 29.27 -26.23
N ARG A 363 8.95 29.26 -27.48
CA ARG A 363 8.04 28.22 -28.00
C ARG A 363 8.67 26.83 -28.03
N ALA A 364 9.99 26.73 -28.13
CA ALA A 364 10.69 25.45 -28.04
C ALA A 364 10.52 24.78 -26.66
N VAL A 365 10.30 25.56 -25.60
CA VAL A 365 10.16 25.08 -24.21
C VAL A 365 8.70 24.96 -23.78
N GLU A 366 7.80 25.77 -24.34
CA GLU A 366 6.35 25.74 -24.10
C GLU A 366 5.71 24.35 -24.33
N ALA A 367 6.32 23.51 -25.17
CA ALA A 367 5.87 22.14 -25.41
C ALA A 367 6.01 21.18 -24.21
N ILE A 368 6.65 21.61 -23.12
CA ILE A 368 6.83 20.83 -21.88
C ILE A 368 6.20 21.62 -20.72
N GLU A 369 5.06 21.11 -20.25
CA GLU A 369 4.36 21.59 -19.05
C GLU A 369 5.32 21.60 -17.84
N ASP A 370 5.27 22.67 -17.02
CA ASP A 370 6.13 22.93 -15.84
C ASP A 370 7.62 23.23 -16.10
N LEU A 371 8.04 23.48 -17.35
CA LEU A 371 9.42 23.88 -17.65
C LEU A 371 9.52 25.39 -17.89
N ALA A 372 10.15 26.10 -16.96
CA ALA A 372 10.44 27.53 -17.15
C ALA A 372 11.35 27.73 -18.38
N PRO A 373 11.14 28.79 -19.18
CA PRO A 373 11.99 29.12 -20.30
C PRO A 373 13.45 29.30 -19.82
N PRO A 374 14.45 28.83 -20.58
CA PRO A 374 15.83 28.93 -20.16
C PRO A 374 16.22 30.39 -20.04
N MET A 375 17.08 30.72 -19.06
CA MET A 375 17.60 32.08 -18.86
C MET A 375 18.14 32.70 -20.16
N ALA A 376 18.71 31.87 -21.05
CA ALA A 376 19.17 32.30 -22.36
C ALA A 376 18.05 32.86 -23.25
N ALA A 377 16.87 32.23 -23.27
CA ALA A 377 15.73 32.68 -24.06
C ALA A 377 15.18 34.00 -23.52
N ARG A 378 15.03 34.09 -22.19
CA ARG A 378 14.56 35.30 -21.49
C ARG A 378 15.49 36.48 -21.68
N SER A 379 16.78 36.30 -21.38
CA SER A 379 17.80 37.33 -21.58
C SER A 379 17.90 37.78 -23.04
N MET A 380 17.72 36.88 -23.99
CA MET A 380 17.76 37.20 -25.42
C MET A 380 16.54 38.02 -25.87
N LEU A 381 15.33 37.62 -25.47
CA LEU A 381 14.10 38.39 -25.73
C LEU A 381 14.23 39.82 -25.20
N LEU A 382 14.70 39.96 -23.97
CA LEU A 382 14.85 41.24 -23.30
C LEU A 382 15.93 42.11 -23.93
N SER A 383 17.08 41.53 -24.25
CA SER A 383 18.17 42.26 -24.92
C SER A 383 17.72 42.78 -26.28
N ALA A 384 16.90 42.02 -27.01
CA ALA A 384 16.33 42.48 -28.28
C ALA A 384 15.32 43.63 -28.08
N LEU A 385 14.42 43.53 -27.09
CA LEU A 385 13.44 44.58 -26.78
C LEU A 385 14.09 45.88 -26.30
N GLN A 386 15.22 45.82 -25.59
CA GLN A 386 15.95 46.99 -25.11
C GLN A 386 16.74 47.73 -26.18
N HIS A 387 16.92 47.16 -27.38
CA HIS A 387 17.71 47.79 -28.43
C HIS A 387 17.04 49.07 -28.99
N GLU A 388 15.73 49.26 -28.74
CA GLU A 388 14.93 50.46 -29.09
C GLU A 388 14.11 50.94 -27.87
N PRO A 389 14.74 51.58 -26.87
CA PRO A 389 14.11 51.91 -25.58
C PRO A 389 12.94 52.91 -25.70
N HIS A 390 12.92 53.74 -26.75
CA HIS A 390 11.86 54.72 -26.97
C HIS A 390 10.50 54.12 -27.34
N GLN A 391 10.44 52.82 -27.69
CA GLN A 391 9.17 52.15 -28.05
C GLN A 391 8.54 51.38 -26.86
N LEU A 392 9.31 51.09 -25.80
CA LEU A 392 8.81 50.43 -24.58
C LEU A 392 7.80 51.28 -23.77
N ALA A 393 7.66 52.57 -24.09
CA ALA A 393 6.66 53.47 -23.50
C ALA A 393 5.19 53.06 -23.80
N ILE A 394 4.96 52.07 -24.68
CA ILE A 394 3.63 51.61 -25.11
C ILE A 394 3.10 50.43 -24.26
N LEU A 395 3.76 50.05 -23.16
CA LEU A 395 3.24 49.06 -22.20
C LEU A 395 2.01 49.52 -21.40
N ARG A 396 1.50 50.74 -21.63
CA ARG A 396 0.40 51.33 -20.87
C ARG A 396 -0.92 50.62 -21.14
N LEU A 397 -1.43 49.92 -20.14
CA LEU A 397 -2.82 49.45 -20.08
C LEU A 397 -3.75 50.65 -19.80
N PRO A 398 -5.05 50.57 -20.14
CA PRO A 398 -6.03 51.60 -19.77
C PRO A 398 -5.98 51.85 -18.26
N ASP A 399 -6.08 53.12 -17.85
CA ASP A 399 -6.02 53.48 -16.43
C ASP A 399 -7.13 52.73 -15.66
N ILE A 400 -6.72 51.89 -14.70
CA ILE A 400 -7.60 51.19 -13.75
C ILE A 400 -8.04 52.20 -12.68
N ASP A 401 -9.22 51.97 -12.07
CA ASP A 401 -9.84 52.82 -11.05
C ASP A 401 -8.79 53.37 -10.05
N PRO A 402 -8.66 54.72 -9.87
CA PRO A 402 -7.72 55.32 -8.93
C PRO A 402 -7.83 54.78 -7.49
N ASN A 403 -9.00 54.23 -7.15
CA ASN A 403 -9.26 53.57 -5.87
C ASN A 403 -8.36 52.34 -5.61
N ASP A 404 -7.67 51.75 -6.60
CA ASP A 404 -6.73 50.64 -6.37
C ASP A 404 -5.35 51.11 -5.84
N CYS A 405 -5.03 52.41 -5.94
CA CYS A 405 -3.94 53.03 -5.17
C CYS A 405 -4.37 53.37 -3.74
N THR A 406 -5.16 52.50 -3.09
CA THR A 406 -5.68 52.70 -1.72
C THR A 406 -4.59 53.10 -0.71
N SER A 407 -3.33 52.70 -0.92
CA SER A 407 -2.20 53.11 -0.08
C SER A 407 -1.88 54.61 -0.14
N VAL A 408 -2.21 55.31 -1.24
CA VAL A 408 -1.89 56.73 -1.45
C VAL A 408 -3.11 57.64 -1.26
N ASP A 409 -4.31 57.19 -1.65
CA ASP A 409 -5.55 57.97 -1.46
C ASP A 409 -5.88 58.14 0.05
N GLU A 410 -5.53 57.16 0.87
CA GLU A 410 -5.66 57.24 2.33
C GLU A 410 -4.49 57.98 3.00
N HIS A 411 -3.29 58.02 2.40
CA HIS A 411 -2.17 58.86 2.87
C HIS A 411 -2.54 60.35 2.77
N LEU A 412 -3.21 60.73 1.67
CA LEU A 412 -3.79 62.06 1.49
C LEU A 412 -4.95 62.30 2.49
N HIS A 413 -5.78 61.28 2.76
CA HIS A 413 -6.86 61.35 3.75
C HIS A 413 -6.35 61.49 5.20
N ILE A 414 -5.24 60.85 5.55
CA ILE A 414 -4.58 60.91 6.86
C ILE A 414 -3.99 62.30 7.09
N GLN A 415 -3.28 62.88 6.11
CA GLN A 415 -2.83 64.28 6.21
C GLN A 415 -4.01 65.25 6.39
N GLN A 416 -5.12 65.01 5.69
CA GLN A 416 -6.33 65.83 5.83
C GLN A 416 -7.09 65.61 7.14
N THR A 417 -6.97 64.45 7.78
CA THR A 417 -7.63 64.11 9.05
C THR A 417 -6.81 64.59 10.25
N PHE A 418 -5.48 64.56 10.15
CA PHE A 418 -4.56 65.14 11.14
C PHE A 418 -4.76 66.65 11.28
N LEU A 419 -4.89 67.35 10.13
CA LEU A 419 -5.23 68.78 10.09
C LEU A 419 -6.62 69.12 10.65
N ARG A 420 -7.54 68.16 10.77
CA ARG A 420 -8.88 68.38 11.32
C ARG A 420 -8.95 68.18 12.84
N ARG A 421 -7.99 67.48 13.47
CA ARG A 421 -8.10 67.04 14.87
C ARG A 421 -7.43 67.96 15.88
N TYR A 422 -6.50 68.81 15.46
CA TYR A 422 -5.84 69.82 16.30
C TYR A 422 -6.25 71.24 15.88
N ASP A 423 -7.32 71.74 16.50
CA ASP A 423 -7.78 73.14 16.34
C ASP A 423 -7.38 73.99 17.56
N ALA A 424 -7.17 75.28 17.28
CA ALA A 424 -6.86 76.43 18.15
C ALA A 424 -5.45 76.58 18.78
N ASP A 425 -4.82 75.56 19.36
CA ASP A 425 -3.51 75.76 20.04
C ASP A 425 -2.29 75.67 19.08
N PHE A 426 -2.48 75.10 17.89
CA PHE A 426 -1.42 74.95 16.89
C PHE A 426 -1.03 76.27 16.21
N ALA A 427 -1.93 77.24 16.06
CA ALA A 427 -1.60 78.51 15.41
C ALA A 427 -0.57 79.34 16.22
N ALA A 428 -0.59 79.23 17.54
CA ALA A 428 0.37 79.89 18.43
C ALA A 428 1.73 79.17 18.44
N ALA A 429 1.73 77.84 18.40
CA ALA A 429 2.94 77.01 18.29
C ALA A 429 3.62 77.14 16.91
N TYR A 430 2.82 77.14 15.83
CA TYR A 430 3.29 77.29 14.45
C TYR A 430 3.95 78.65 14.19
N THR A 431 3.44 79.74 14.80
CA THR A 431 4.05 81.06 14.66
C THR A 431 5.41 81.15 15.38
N ALA A 432 5.60 80.41 16.47
CA ALA A 432 6.88 80.30 17.18
C ALA A 432 7.87 79.35 16.45
N ALA A 433 7.35 78.28 15.85
CA ALA A 433 8.08 77.28 15.08
C ALA A 433 8.56 77.81 13.71
N SER A 434 7.81 78.69 13.03
CA SER A 434 8.20 79.28 11.74
C SER A 434 9.50 80.11 11.74
N ARG A 435 10.04 80.46 12.92
CA ARG A 435 11.34 81.14 13.04
C ARG A 435 12.54 80.21 13.18
N ALA A 436 12.31 78.92 13.34
CA ALA A 436 13.34 77.87 13.31
C ALA A 436 12.97 76.96 12.14
N GLY A 437 13.59 77.16 10.98
CA GLY A 437 13.23 76.44 9.74
C GLY A 437 13.14 74.92 9.93
N PHE A 438 11.99 74.36 9.59
CA PHE A 438 11.74 72.92 9.55
C PHE A 438 11.96 72.40 8.12
N PRO A 439 12.76 71.33 7.93
CA PRO A 439 12.68 70.45 6.77
C PRO A 439 11.62 69.34 6.95
N ASP A 440 11.24 68.73 5.83
CA ASP A 440 10.01 67.98 5.53
C ASP A 440 9.79 66.58 6.18
N CYS A 441 8.49 66.24 6.27
CA CYS A 441 7.80 64.93 6.10
C CYS A 441 7.81 63.80 7.16
N ALA A 442 6.59 63.43 7.59
CA ALA A 442 6.21 62.08 8.05
C ALA A 442 6.44 61.06 6.91
N LYS A 443 7.22 60.00 7.17
CA LYS A 443 7.93 59.30 6.10
C LYS A 443 7.24 58.13 5.40
N GLU A 444 6.42 57.25 6.01
CA GLU A 444 5.76 56.16 5.25
C GLU A 444 4.60 55.47 6.02
N THR A 445 3.59 54.95 5.30
CA THR A 445 2.49 54.11 5.85
C THR A 445 2.47 52.73 5.18
N SER A 446 2.23 51.65 5.95
CA SER A 446 2.17 50.26 5.43
C SER A 446 0.79 49.61 5.61
N PHE A 447 0.43 48.61 4.78
CA PHE A 447 -0.96 48.10 4.70
C PHE A 447 -1.07 46.57 4.53
N ALA A 448 -1.84 45.90 5.39
CA ALA A 448 -2.12 44.46 5.28
C ALA A 448 -3.32 44.15 4.34
N PRO A 449 -3.17 43.38 3.25
CA PRO A 449 -4.19 43.24 2.19
C PRO A 449 -5.48 42.50 2.60
N SER A 450 -5.52 41.83 3.75
CA SER A 450 -6.70 41.05 4.19
C SER A 450 -7.56 41.73 5.27
N SER A 451 -7.18 42.92 5.73
CA SER A 451 -7.91 43.66 6.75
C SER A 451 -7.98 45.12 6.32
N ALA A 452 -9.15 45.73 6.40
CA ALA A 452 -9.35 47.17 6.19
C ALA A 452 -8.75 47.98 7.36
N GLU A 453 -7.49 47.68 7.72
CA GLU A 453 -6.79 48.22 8.87
C GLU A 453 -5.38 48.71 8.46
N TRP A 454 -5.12 50.01 8.61
CA TRP A 454 -3.90 50.78 8.31
C TRP A 454 -3.03 51.00 9.56
N ASP A 455 -1.69 51.09 9.39
CA ASP A 455 -0.74 51.37 10.49
C ASP A 455 0.23 52.54 10.12
N TRP A 456 0.56 53.46 11.06
CA TRP A 456 1.41 54.66 10.81
C TRP A 456 2.26 55.08 12.03
N SER A 457 3.32 55.89 11.82
CA SER A 457 4.20 56.44 12.87
C SER A 457 4.19 57.98 12.96
N ASP A 458 4.29 58.52 14.18
CA ASP A 458 4.32 59.98 14.49
C ASP A 458 5.75 60.51 14.67
N GLU A 459 6.05 61.71 14.15
CA GLU A 459 7.39 62.35 14.13
C GLU A 459 7.89 62.80 15.51
N ASP A 460 7.00 63.24 16.40
CA ASP A 460 7.39 63.85 17.69
C ASP A 460 7.39 62.83 18.85
N GLU A 461 6.69 61.70 18.71
CA GLU A 461 6.53 60.70 19.77
C GLU A 461 6.90 59.26 19.37
N ASP A 462 7.36 58.99 18.14
CA ASP A 462 7.89 57.67 17.72
C ASP A 462 6.94 56.47 18.04
N ASN A 463 5.63 56.69 17.89
CA ASN A 463 4.56 55.75 18.24
C ASN A 463 3.98 55.09 16.98
N CYS A 464 3.80 53.75 16.94
CA CYS A 464 3.05 53.09 15.86
C CYS A 464 1.57 52.87 16.29
N PHE A 465 0.59 53.18 15.41
CA PHE A 465 -0.86 53.05 15.68
C PHE A 465 -1.57 52.18 14.65
N ASP A 466 -2.77 51.69 15.00
CA ASP A 466 -3.69 50.98 14.10
C ASP A 466 -4.74 51.89 13.44
N SER A 467 -5.55 51.25 12.60
CA SER A 467 -6.61 51.86 11.79
C SER A 467 -7.73 52.58 12.53
N ALA A 468 -7.88 52.30 13.83
CA ALA A 468 -8.84 52.96 14.69
C ALA A 468 -8.20 54.12 15.47
N GLY A 469 -6.91 54.40 15.25
CA GLY A 469 -6.09 55.32 16.04
C GLY A 469 -5.70 54.73 17.39
N THR A 470 -5.74 53.40 17.55
CA THR A 470 -5.32 52.73 18.78
C THR A 470 -3.80 52.61 18.76
N LEU A 471 -3.15 53.06 19.84
CA LEU A 471 -1.71 52.92 20.01
C LEU A 471 -1.34 51.44 20.07
N LEU A 472 -0.67 50.93 19.02
CA LEU A 472 -0.26 49.53 18.93
C LEU A 472 0.95 49.24 19.81
N ALA A 473 1.86 50.21 19.92
CA ALA A 473 3.00 50.17 20.82
C ALA A 473 3.38 51.60 21.26
N PRO A 474 3.36 51.92 22.57
CA PRO A 474 3.90 53.18 23.08
C PRO A 474 5.42 53.25 22.92
N TYR A 475 5.96 54.41 22.56
CA TYR A 475 7.39 54.69 22.53
C TYR A 475 8.05 54.32 23.84
N ASP A 476 7.43 54.57 24.99
CA ASP A 476 7.96 54.22 26.31
C ASP A 476 8.11 52.70 26.55
N GLN A 477 7.38 51.84 25.82
CA GLN A 477 7.63 50.39 25.81
C GLN A 477 8.70 49.95 24.78
N LEU A 478 8.93 50.76 23.74
CA LEU A 478 10.02 50.56 22.78
C LEU A 478 11.35 51.09 23.37
N ALA A 479 11.37 52.33 23.86
CA ALA A 479 12.46 53.09 24.45
C ALA A 479 12.99 52.53 25.77
N THR A 480 12.19 51.81 26.58
CA THR A 480 12.69 51.21 27.85
C THR A 480 13.77 50.15 27.66
N ARG A 481 14.07 49.71 26.41
CA ARG A 481 15.27 48.92 26.07
C ARG A 481 16.32 49.67 25.25
N PHE A 482 16.01 50.85 24.70
CA PHE A 482 16.93 51.70 23.94
C PHE A 482 17.39 52.86 24.81
N SER A 483 18.19 52.53 25.81
CA SER A 483 18.79 53.47 26.76
C SER A 483 19.93 54.26 26.09
N ASP A 484 19.63 55.10 25.11
CA ASP A 484 20.44 56.28 24.78
C ASP A 484 19.59 57.28 23.98
N SER A 485 19.59 58.53 24.41
CA SER A 485 18.66 59.62 24.04
C SER A 485 18.80 60.18 22.62
N ASP A 486 19.57 59.53 21.74
CA ASP A 486 20.01 60.11 20.46
C ASP A 486 19.52 59.31 19.23
N ARG A 487 18.44 58.54 19.37
CA ARG A 487 17.89 57.68 18.31
C ARG A 487 16.42 58.01 18.05
N SER A 488 16.01 58.07 16.78
CA SER A 488 14.61 58.29 16.37
C SER A 488 14.13 57.15 15.47
N ILE A 489 12.86 56.77 15.57
CA ILE A 489 12.27 55.77 14.69
C ILE A 489 12.01 56.45 13.33
N SER A 490 12.55 55.91 12.24
CA SER A 490 12.29 56.45 10.91
C SER A 490 11.03 55.85 10.30
N ASP A 491 10.83 54.52 10.42
CA ASP A 491 9.73 53.80 9.73
C ASP A 491 9.29 52.53 10.50
N CYS A 492 7.97 52.22 10.48
CA CYS A 492 7.36 50.97 11.00
C CYS A 492 6.73 50.14 9.85
N PHE A 493 7.03 48.84 9.76
CA PHE A 493 6.44 47.93 8.76
C PHE A 493 5.87 46.66 9.37
N PHE A 494 4.77 46.15 8.82
CA PHE A 494 4.15 44.88 9.22
C PHE A 494 4.02 43.92 8.03
N SER A 495 4.22 42.62 8.27
CA SER A 495 3.91 41.59 7.27
C SER A 495 2.39 41.48 7.05
N SER A 496 1.97 41.09 5.84
CA SER A 496 0.56 40.82 5.49
C SER A 496 -0.21 39.92 6.46
N GLU A 497 0.44 38.91 7.07
CA GLU A 497 -0.16 38.03 8.09
C GLU A 497 -0.05 38.55 9.55
N ARG A 498 0.51 39.76 9.75
CA ARG A 498 0.85 40.36 11.05
C ARG A 498 1.63 39.43 11.99
N SER A 499 2.51 38.60 11.42
CA SER A 499 3.38 37.69 12.17
C SER A 499 4.74 38.33 12.48
N LEU A 500 5.17 39.29 11.65
CA LEU A 500 6.43 40.01 11.74
C LEU A 500 6.20 41.53 11.68
N ALA A 501 6.97 42.26 12.49
CA ALA A 501 7.06 43.72 12.47
C ALA A 501 8.54 44.12 12.35
N ALA A 502 8.83 45.08 11.48
CA ALA A 502 10.15 45.64 11.26
C ALA A 502 10.16 47.13 11.59
N LEU A 503 11.25 47.59 12.18
CA LEU A 503 11.37 48.96 12.69
C LEU A 503 12.74 49.51 12.32
N SER A 504 12.74 50.63 11.60
CA SER A 504 13.95 51.33 11.19
C SER A 504 14.25 52.44 12.22
N VAL A 505 15.47 52.47 12.75
CA VAL A 505 15.86 53.42 13.81
C VAL A 505 17.07 54.23 13.37
N SER A 506 16.91 55.52 13.14
CA SER A 506 18.01 56.46 12.91
C SER A 506 18.78 56.69 14.21
N THR A 507 20.12 56.72 14.15
CA THR A 507 20.99 56.97 15.31
C THR A 507 21.51 58.41 15.38
N GLN A 508 20.88 59.37 14.70
CA GLN A 508 21.18 60.80 14.83
C GLN A 508 19.90 61.63 14.95
N PRO A 509 19.92 62.74 15.74
CA PRO A 509 18.79 63.65 15.86
C PRO A 509 18.56 64.45 14.56
N ILE A 510 17.28 64.64 14.23
CA ILE A 510 16.80 65.31 13.01
C ILE A 510 17.22 66.79 13.03
N GLY A 511 17.87 67.27 11.96
CA GLY A 511 18.21 68.70 11.76
C GLY A 511 19.70 69.03 11.52
N ALA A 512 20.62 68.07 11.70
CA ALA A 512 22.00 68.22 11.25
C ALA A 512 22.12 67.69 9.81
N GLY A 513 22.25 68.56 8.80
CA GLY A 513 22.26 68.19 7.37
C GLY A 513 23.44 67.31 6.91
N GLY A 514 23.56 66.11 7.47
CA GLY A 514 24.54 65.09 7.13
C GLY A 514 23.92 63.68 7.19
N MET A 515 24.42 62.79 6.34
CA MET A 515 23.95 61.40 6.19
C MET A 515 24.12 60.60 7.50
N GLY A 516 22.99 60.26 8.15
CA GLY A 516 22.93 59.54 9.43
C GLY A 516 23.02 58.01 9.31
N GLN A 517 23.37 57.34 10.41
CA GLN A 517 23.35 55.86 10.54
C GLN A 517 21.93 55.38 10.87
N VAL A 518 21.49 54.29 10.23
CA VAL A 518 20.19 53.65 10.48
C VAL A 518 20.43 52.21 10.96
N GLU A 519 19.88 51.86 12.13
CA GLU A 519 19.90 50.54 12.75
C GLU A 519 18.51 49.92 12.67
N LEU A 520 18.39 48.72 12.10
CA LEU A 520 17.11 48.06 11.89
C LEU A 520 16.85 46.99 12.97
N GLN A 521 15.69 47.07 13.61
CA GLN A 521 15.27 46.19 14.72
C GLN A 521 14.02 45.41 14.34
N LEU A 522 14.05 44.09 14.57
CA LEU A 522 13.03 43.17 14.07
C LEU A 522 12.33 42.41 15.20
N ARG A 523 11.00 42.27 15.09
CA ARG A 523 10.15 41.57 16.06
C ARG A 523 9.20 40.59 15.37
N LEU A 524 9.15 39.36 15.86
CA LEU A 524 8.00 38.49 15.64
C LEU A 524 6.86 39.00 16.53
N TRP A 525 5.73 39.42 15.95
CA TRP A 525 4.64 40.08 16.67
C TRP A 525 4.18 39.30 17.92
N ARG A 526 4.19 37.96 17.85
CA ARG A 526 3.80 37.05 18.94
C ARG A 526 4.90 36.74 19.98
N SER A 527 6.13 37.19 19.76
CA SER A 527 7.29 37.02 20.64
C SER A 527 7.68 38.36 21.28
N LEU A 528 7.81 38.41 22.60
CA LEU A 528 8.23 39.62 23.36
C LEU A 528 9.77 39.85 23.30
N GLN A 529 10.47 39.29 22.32
CA GLN A 529 11.92 39.42 22.18
C GLN A 529 12.30 40.01 20.82
N TRP A 530 13.02 41.14 20.87
CA TRP A 530 13.64 41.82 19.73
C TRP A 530 15.00 41.20 19.44
N ASN A 531 15.31 40.98 18.17
CA ASN A 531 16.66 40.59 17.76
C ASN A 531 17.29 41.72 16.96
N VAL A 532 18.46 42.18 17.40
CA VAL A 532 19.17 43.31 16.80
C VAL A 532 20.06 42.80 15.68
N THR A 533 19.86 43.34 14.48
CA THR A 533 20.76 43.13 13.34
C THR A 533 21.33 44.47 12.96
N SER A 534 22.60 44.70 13.31
CA SER A 534 23.28 45.96 13.05
C SER A 534 23.63 46.10 11.58
N PHE A 535 23.21 47.20 10.95
CA PHE A 535 23.54 47.56 9.56
C PHE A 535 24.30 48.89 9.50
N TYR A 536 24.99 49.16 8.38
CA TYR A 536 25.76 50.37 8.16
C TYR A 536 25.22 51.17 6.96
N TYR A 537 24.93 52.46 7.20
CA TYR A 537 24.87 53.60 6.26
C TYR A 537 23.98 53.56 5.00
N VAL A 538 22.64 53.47 5.06
CA VAL A 538 21.82 53.67 3.84
C VAL A 538 20.38 54.13 4.13
N GLU A 539 19.78 54.90 3.19
CA GLU A 539 18.33 55.13 3.04
C GLU A 539 17.64 53.78 2.78
N GLN A 540 17.09 53.17 3.85
CA GLN A 540 16.44 51.86 3.82
C GLN A 540 14.92 52.05 3.80
N CYS A 541 14.24 51.51 2.78
CA CYS A 541 12.79 51.31 2.84
C CYS A 541 12.47 49.80 2.70
N ALA A 542 11.36 49.38 3.29
CA ALA A 542 10.87 48.01 3.19
C ALA A 542 9.86 47.85 2.05
N ILE A 543 9.91 46.70 1.41
CA ILE A 543 9.00 46.26 0.35
C ILE A 543 8.12 45.17 0.94
N GLU A 544 6.81 45.38 0.93
CA GLU A 544 5.86 44.33 1.26
C GLU A 544 5.61 43.43 0.05
N THR A 545 5.73 42.12 0.24
CA THR A 545 5.30 41.12 -0.76
C THR A 545 4.44 40.05 -0.09
N VAL A 546 3.73 39.26 -0.90
CA VAL A 546 2.87 38.15 -0.43
C VAL A 546 3.65 37.10 0.39
N ASP A 547 4.96 36.97 0.15
CA ASP A 547 5.84 35.92 0.72
C ASP A 547 6.76 36.40 1.86
N GLY A 548 6.53 37.60 2.41
CA GLY A 548 7.29 38.15 3.54
C GLY A 548 7.73 39.61 3.35
N ILE A 549 8.47 40.12 4.34
CA ILE A 549 9.05 41.47 4.31
C ILE A 549 10.37 41.41 3.54
N TRP A 550 10.45 42.20 2.48
CA TRP A 550 11.69 42.44 1.74
C TRP A 550 12.20 43.83 2.08
N GLN A 551 13.50 44.05 1.97
CA GLN A 551 14.13 45.33 2.27
C GLN A 551 15.08 45.68 1.15
N TYR A 552 15.22 46.97 0.86
CA TYR A 552 16.24 47.42 -0.06
C TYR A 552 17.16 48.49 0.53
N GLU A 553 18.36 48.54 -0.04
CA GLU A 553 19.46 49.37 0.38
C GLU A 553 20.10 49.97 -0.89
N GLN A 554 20.02 51.29 -1.07
CA GLN A 554 20.76 51.99 -2.13
C GLN A 554 22.10 52.58 -1.64
N GLN A 555 23.22 52.09 -2.17
CA GLN A 555 24.54 52.72 -2.05
C GLN A 555 25.00 53.29 -3.39
N GLY A 556 24.81 54.59 -3.59
CA GLY A 556 25.14 55.24 -4.87
C GLY A 556 24.29 54.68 -6.01
N ARG A 557 24.88 53.87 -6.90
CA ARG A 557 24.15 53.17 -7.97
C ARG A 557 23.81 51.72 -7.64
N ASN A 558 24.32 51.16 -6.55
CA ASN A 558 24.05 49.78 -6.19
C ASN A 558 22.78 49.72 -5.34
N LEU A 559 21.85 48.85 -5.72
CA LEU A 559 20.62 48.56 -4.99
C LEU A 559 20.67 47.10 -4.54
N ARG A 560 20.77 46.89 -3.23
CA ARG A 560 20.75 45.55 -2.62
C ARG A 560 19.38 45.28 -2.05
N ILE A 561 18.83 44.10 -2.30
CA ILE A 561 17.50 43.70 -1.88
C ILE A 561 17.60 42.37 -1.13
N TRP A 562 16.93 42.29 0.01
CA TRP A 562 17.08 41.21 0.99
C TRP A 562 15.70 40.64 1.31
N LYS A 563 15.57 39.32 1.31
CA LYS A 563 14.37 38.63 1.83
C LYS A 563 14.62 38.26 3.28
N GLN A 564 13.70 38.63 4.16
CA GLN A 564 13.84 38.31 5.56
C GLN A 564 13.03 37.04 5.93
N ASP A 565 13.66 35.87 5.83
CA ASP A 565 13.01 34.58 6.17
C ASP A 565 13.51 33.98 7.51
N GLN A 566 14.77 34.19 7.93
CA GLN A 566 15.34 33.85 9.25
C GLN A 566 16.58 34.71 9.59
N LEU A 567 17.10 34.65 10.83
CA LEU A 567 18.18 35.49 11.43
C LEU A 567 19.57 35.50 10.74
N GLU A 568 19.70 34.99 9.52
CA GLU A 568 20.93 35.08 8.71
C GLU A 568 20.69 35.98 7.49
N ILE A 569 21.63 36.91 7.24
CA ILE A 569 21.46 38.01 6.28
C ILE A 569 22.44 37.85 5.12
N PHE A 570 21.93 37.55 3.93
CA PHE A 570 22.65 37.60 2.66
C PHE A 570 21.78 38.33 1.62
N PRO A 571 22.37 39.16 0.72
CA PRO A 571 21.57 39.86 -0.26
C PRO A 571 20.98 38.82 -1.19
N VAL A 572 19.66 38.83 -1.32
CA VAL A 572 18.98 37.92 -2.25
C VAL A 572 19.18 38.42 -3.67
N TYR A 573 19.15 39.75 -3.85
CA TYR A 573 19.42 40.41 -5.11
C TYR A 573 20.36 41.60 -4.92
N GLU A 574 21.34 41.77 -5.81
CA GLU A 574 22.19 42.97 -5.88
C GLU A 574 22.18 43.46 -7.33
N VAL A 575 21.47 44.56 -7.58
CA VAL A 575 21.32 45.16 -8.91
C VAL A 575 22.01 46.52 -8.96
N VAL A 576 22.41 46.94 -10.16
CA VAL A 576 23.08 48.23 -10.36
C VAL A 576 22.18 49.10 -11.22
N LEU A 577 21.79 50.27 -10.69
CA LEU A 577 21.09 51.30 -11.41
C LEU A 577 21.94 51.77 -12.60
N PRO A 578 21.37 51.94 -13.80
CA PRO A 578 22.02 52.55 -14.94
C PRO A 578 22.63 53.93 -14.66
N ALA A 579 23.55 54.37 -15.51
CA ALA A 579 24.06 55.74 -15.42
C ALA A 579 22.99 56.72 -15.92
N PRO A 580 22.85 57.91 -15.33
CA PRO A 580 21.87 58.88 -15.79
C PRO A 580 22.03 59.19 -17.28
N SER A 581 20.91 59.19 -18.00
CA SER A 581 20.86 59.61 -19.40
C SER A 581 21.34 61.07 -19.54
N ASP A 582 21.66 61.52 -20.77
CA ASP A 582 22.14 62.89 -21.02
C ASP A 582 21.23 63.99 -20.44
N ALA A 583 19.91 63.74 -20.36
CA ALA A 583 18.92 64.63 -19.75
C ALA A 583 19.06 64.74 -18.22
N ALA A 584 19.47 63.68 -17.53
CA ALA A 584 19.62 63.61 -16.07
C ALA A 584 21.06 63.92 -15.58
N ARG A 585 22.03 64.11 -16.50
CA ARG A 585 23.45 64.37 -16.17
C ARG A 585 23.70 65.62 -15.32
N HIS A 586 22.75 66.56 -15.25
CA HIS A 586 22.92 67.81 -14.49
C HIS A 586 22.97 67.59 -12.96
N TYR A 587 22.48 66.44 -12.46
CA TYR A 587 22.27 66.22 -11.02
C TYR A 587 23.04 65.04 -10.40
N GLY A 588 23.79 64.28 -11.21
CA GLY A 588 24.86 63.39 -10.75
C GLY A 588 24.49 61.99 -10.24
N HIS A 589 23.26 61.73 -9.77
CA HIS A 589 22.81 60.40 -9.31
C HIS A 589 21.27 60.27 -9.29
N TYR A 590 20.77 59.02 -9.35
CA TYR A 590 19.37 58.67 -9.11
C TYR A 590 19.13 58.43 -7.61
N GLN A 591 17.98 58.82 -7.08
CA GLN A 591 17.48 58.40 -5.76
C GLN A 591 16.28 57.48 -5.94
N VAL A 592 16.33 56.28 -5.35
CA VAL A 592 15.26 55.28 -5.46
C VAL A 592 14.12 55.64 -4.51
N SER A 593 12.94 55.86 -5.07
CA SER A 593 11.74 56.24 -4.31
C SER A 593 10.89 55.05 -3.90
N SER A 594 10.90 53.95 -4.66
CA SER A 594 10.12 52.76 -4.34
C SER A 594 10.68 51.54 -5.08
N VAL A 595 10.64 50.37 -4.46
CA VAL A 595 11.04 49.09 -5.06
C VAL A 595 9.96 48.06 -4.79
N THR A 596 9.70 47.17 -5.74
CA THR A 596 8.71 46.10 -5.63
C THR A 596 9.18 44.84 -6.35
N ILE A 597 8.67 43.68 -5.95
CA ILE A 597 9.01 42.37 -6.52
C ILE A 597 7.70 41.69 -6.92
N SER A 598 7.68 41.02 -8.07
CA SER A 598 6.49 40.29 -8.52
C SER A 598 6.15 39.13 -7.56
N PRO A 599 4.87 38.75 -7.39
CA PRO A 599 4.50 37.68 -6.45
C PRO A 599 5.18 36.33 -6.74
N ASN A 600 5.36 35.97 -8.02
CA ASN A 600 6.13 34.80 -8.46
C ASN A 600 7.66 34.96 -8.35
N GLN A 601 8.15 36.10 -7.85
CA GLN A 601 9.56 36.46 -7.68
C GLN A 601 10.38 36.40 -8.99
N ALA A 602 9.74 36.59 -10.14
CA ALA A 602 10.39 36.58 -11.45
C ALA A 602 10.94 37.96 -11.84
N LEU A 603 10.42 39.06 -11.27
CA LEU A 603 10.77 40.43 -11.63
C LEU A 603 10.95 41.34 -10.42
N ILE A 604 11.83 42.32 -10.56
CA ILE A 604 12.09 43.40 -9.59
C ILE A 604 11.86 44.71 -10.31
N ALA A 605 11.05 45.61 -9.77
CA ALA A 605 10.87 46.95 -10.32
C ALA A 605 11.28 48.01 -9.29
N ALA A 606 11.90 49.10 -9.73
CA ALA A 606 12.20 50.25 -8.90
C ALA A 606 11.86 51.56 -9.62
N THR A 607 11.29 52.51 -8.89
CA THR A 607 11.21 53.92 -9.32
C THR A 607 12.41 54.66 -8.78
N ALA A 608 13.04 55.48 -9.61
CA ALA A 608 14.07 56.40 -9.17
C ALA A 608 13.88 57.79 -9.77
N THR A 609 14.18 58.82 -9.00
CA THR A 609 14.14 60.22 -9.39
C THR A 609 15.53 60.77 -9.61
N SER A 610 15.67 61.75 -10.52
CA SER A 610 16.95 62.44 -10.74
C SER A 610 16.86 63.90 -10.31
N GLY A 611 17.64 64.29 -9.28
CA GLY A 611 17.86 65.69 -8.90
C GLY A 611 17.16 66.16 -7.62
N ARG A 612 17.53 67.37 -7.17
CA ARG A 612 17.12 67.97 -5.88
C ARG A 612 15.63 68.36 -5.80
N PHE A 613 14.93 68.28 -6.93
CA PHE A 613 13.56 68.76 -7.11
C PHE A 613 12.63 67.67 -7.70
N GLU A 614 13.08 66.40 -7.77
CA GLU A 614 12.27 65.25 -8.20
C GLU A 614 11.60 65.39 -9.58
N ASP A 615 12.24 66.08 -10.53
CA ASP A 615 11.62 66.49 -11.80
C ASP A 615 11.33 65.33 -12.79
N PHE A 616 12.01 64.19 -12.64
CA PHE A 616 11.89 63.05 -13.56
C PHE A 616 11.81 61.72 -12.81
N VAL A 617 10.81 60.90 -13.12
CA VAL A 617 10.62 59.55 -12.58
C VAL A 617 10.99 58.53 -13.63
N GLN A 618 11.94 57.65 -13.30
CA GLN A 618 12.37 56.55 -14.14
C GLN A 618 12.06 55.23 -13.47
N ILE A 619 11.47 54.30 -14.21
CA ILE A 619 11.20 52.95 -13.72
C ILE A 619 12.24 52.01 -14.29
N PHE A 620 12.91 51.27 -13.43
CA PHE A 620 13.83 50.20 -13.78
C PHE A 620 13.17 48.86 -13.47
N LEU A 621 13.24 47.92 -14.40
CA LEU A 621 12.77 46.56 -14.22
C LEU A 621 13.96 45.62 -14.39
N TRP A 622 14.14 44.66 -13.49
CA TRP A 622 15.17 43.62 -13.53
C TRP A 622 14.55 42.23 -13.46
N ASP A 623 15.27 41.28 -14.03
CA ASP A 623 14.96 39.86 -13.95
C ASP A 623 15.55 39.33 -12.65
N ALA A 624 14.71 38.88 -11.73
CA ALA A 624 15.18 38.45 -10.40
C ALA A 624 16.22 37.31 -10.47
N PRO A 625 16.03 36.23 -11.27
CA PRO A 625 17.01 35.15 -11.38
C PRO A 625 18.37 35.55 -11.99
N SER A 626 18.39 36.40 -13.02
CA SER A 626 19.64 36.76 -13.72
C SER A 626 20.24 38.11 -13.29
N LEU A 627 19.50 38.90 -12.51
CA LEU A 627 19.85 40.27 -12.08
C LEU A 627 20.12 41.23 -13.25
N GLN A 628 19.74 40.86 -14.47
CA GLN A 628 19.88 41.72 -15.65
C GLN A 628 18.74 42.74 -15.66
N LEU A 629 19.06 43.97 -16.04
CA LEU A 629 18.04 44.98 -16.33
C LEU A 629 17.20 44.49 -17.51
N VAL A 630 15.88 44.45 -17.32
CA VAL A 630 14.83 44.01 -18.25
C VAL A 630 14.31 45.20 -19.05
N GLY A 631 14.19 46.37 -18.44
CA GLY A 631 13.71 47.57 -19.12
C GLY A 631 13.89 48.83 -18.29
N GLU A 632 13.95 49.96 -19.00
CA GLU A 632 13.91 51.31 -18.44
C GLU A 632 12.68 52.01 -19.01
N PHE A 633 11.77 52.47 -18.17
CA PHE A 633 10.59 53.22 -18.58
C PHE A 633 10.74 54.68 -18.16
N PHE A 634 10.50 55.58 -19.12
CA PHE A 634 10.62 57.01 -18.94
C PHE A 634 9.24 57.67 -18.98
N ARG A 635 9.00 58.62 -18.08
CA ARG A 635 7.84 59.52 -18.14
C ARG A 635 8.20 60.74 -19.00
N ASP A 636 7.62 60.82 -20.20
CA ASP A 636 7.99 61.79 -21.25
C ASP A 636 7.67 63.28 -20.92
N GLU A 637 8.46 64.15 -21.56
CA GLU A 637 8.79 65.55 -21.29
C GLU A 637 7.68 66.60 -21.57
N THR A 638 6.78 66.88 -20.64
CA THR A 638 5.89 68.07 -20.78
C THR A 638 5.78 68.96 -19.55
N TRP A 639 6.83 69.14 -18.73
CA TRP A 639 6.76 70.07 -17.59
C TRP A 639 8.10 70.79 -17.36
N HIS A 640 8.09 72.12 -17.36
CA HIS A 640 9.29 72.95 -17.15
C HIS A 640 9.51 73.26 -15.66
N ALA A 641 10.74 73.07 -15.20
CA ALA A 641 11.21 73.20 -13.81
C ALA A 641 11.16 74.62 -13.20
N SER A 642 10.43 75.59 -13.77
CA SER A 642 10.45 76.99 -13.31
C SER A 642 9.30 77.43 -12.41
N ASP A 643 8.32 76.56 -12.12
CA ASP A 643 7.06 76.96 -11.45
C ASP A 643 6.81 76.30 -10.07
N PHE A 644 7.82 75.70 -9.42
CA PHE A 644 7.60 74.87 -8.22
C PHE A 644 8.34 75.36 -6.96
N GLU A 645 7.59 75.68 -5.91
CA GLU A 645 8.05 75.63 -4.52
C GLU A 645 7.94 74.17 -4.01
N GLU A 646 8.95 73.77 -3.24
CA GLU A 646 9.20 72.44 -2.63
C GLU A 646 7.89 71.66 -2.32
N SER A 647 7.68 70.54 -3.01
CA SER A 647 6.66 69.56 -2.62
C SER A 647 7.01 68.14 -3.04
N ASP A 648 6.91 67.22 -2.09
CA ASP A 648 7.13 65.78 -2.23
C ASP A 648 6.26 65.15 -3.33
N GLN A 649 6.87 64.52 -4.33
CA GLN A 649 6.15 63.66 -5.27
C GLN A 649 6.14 62.22 -4.76
N ILE A 650 4.99 61.74 -4.29
CA ILE A 650 4.80 60.32 -3.96
C ILE A 650 4.85 59.50 -5.26
N ASN A 651 5.89 58.69 -5.47
CA ASN A 651 6.09 57.83 -6.65
C ASN A 651 6.22 56.36 -6.24
N VAL A 652 5.08 55.73 -5.95
CA VAL A 652 5.02 54.34 -5.45
C VAL A 652 4.74 53.39 -6.59
N ILE A 653 5.49 52.27 -6.65
CA ILE A 653 5.30 51.23 -7.66
C ILE A 653 4.95 49.89 -7.00
N LYS A 654 3.99 49.16 -7.57
CA LYS A 654 3.51 47.88 -7.01
C LYS A 654 3.05 46.93 -8.11
N PHE A 655 3.31 45.63 -7.93
CA PHE A 655 2.68 44.59 -8.74
C PHE A 655 1.24 44.32 -8.28
N LEU A 656 0.27 44.45 -9.18
CA LEU A 656 -1.14 44.08 -8.94
C LEU A 656 -1.36 42.57 -9.09
N SER A 657 -0.56 41.94 -9.95
CA SER A 657 -0.49 40.50 -10.18
C SER A 657 0.93 40.13 -10.60
N ASP A 658 1.18 38.86 -10.93
CA ASP A 658 2.46 38.43 -11.56
C ASP A 658 2.77 39.17 -12.87
N ASP A 659 1.76 39.81 -13.44
CA ASP A 659 1.67 40.19 -14.84
C ASP A 659 1.42 41.70 -15.05
N GLU A 660 1.06 42.43 -13.98
CA GLU A 660 0.67 43.83 -14.05
C GLU A 660 1.41 44.65 -13.00
N LEU A 661 2.10 45.70 -13.45
CA LEU A 661 2.87 46.64 -12.63
C LEU A 661 2.22 48.01 -12.66
N GLN A 662 1.84 48.55 -11.51
CA GLN A 662 1.17 49.85 -11.41
C GLN A 662 2.08 50.88 -10.74
N LEU A 663 2.15 52.07 -11.34
CA LEU A 663 2.75 53.28 -10.78
C LEU A 663 1.64 54.21 -10.29
N CYS A 664 1.69 54.59 -9.01
CA CYS A 664 0.86 55.61 -8.39
C CYS A 664 1.67 56.91 -8.25
N TYR A 665 1.11 58.04 -8.72
CA TYR A 665 1.76 59.35 -8.58
C TYR A 665 0.76 60.50 -8.43
N ILE A 666 1.21 61.62 -7.85
CA ILE A 666 0.41 62.85 -7.73
C ILE A 666 0.70 63.77 -8.92
N GLU A 667 -0.34 64.22 -9.63
CA GLU A 667 -0.19 65.18 -10.73
C GLU A 667 -0.52 66.60 -10.26
N ARG A 668 0.50 67.47 -10.15
CA ARG A 668 0.28 68.92 -9.96
C ARG A 668 0.10 69.61 -11.31
N SER A 669 -1.03 70.29 -11.49
CA SER A 669 -1.29 71.15 -12.65
C SER A 669 -0.87 72.60 -12.37
N PRO A 670 -0.33 73.38 -13.33
CA PRO A 670 0.17 74.72 -13.09
C PRO A 670 -0.98 75.73 -12.87
N LEU A 671 -2.23 75.31 -13.12
CA LEU A 671 -3.43 76.14 -13.00
C LEU A 671 -3.95 76.28 -11.55
N PHE A 672 -3.32 75.62 -10.57
CA PHE A 672 -3.80 75.54 -9.18
C PHE A 672 -2.81 76.10 -8.15
N ALA A 673 -2.09 77.18 -8.48
CA ALA A 673 -1.18 77.85 -7.55
C ALA A 673 -1.85 78.44 -6.28
N ASP A 674 -3.19 78.48 -6.23
CA ASP A 674 -3.98 79.08 -5.13
C ASP A 674 -5.00 78.10 -4.51
N ALA A 675 -4.90 76.80 -4.83
CA ALA A 675 -5.73 75.78 -4.21
C ALA A 675 -5.18 75.44 -2.81
N THR A 676 -6.00 75.60 -1.77
CA THR A 676 -5.76 74.96 -0.48
C THR A 676 -5.43 73.49 -0.73
N ARG A 677 -4.37 72.94 -0.08
CA ARG A 677 -3.80 71.56 -0.18
C ARG A 677 -4.79 70.36 -0.16
N ARG A 678 -6.10 70.57 -0.22
CA ARG A 678 -7.17 69.58 -0.04
C ARG A 678 -7.55 68.75 -1.28
N ASP A 679 -7.15 69.11 -2.51
CA ASP A 679 -7.63 68.42 -3.72
C ASP A 679 -6.56 68.22 -4.81
N LEU A 680 -5.41 67.58 -4.50
CA LEU A 680 -4.47 67.12 -5.54
C LEU A 680 -4.92 65.73 -6.06
N PRO A 681 -5.16 65.53 -7.37
CA PRO A 681 -5.63 64.26 -7.89
C PRO A 681 -4.50 63.22 -7.97
N LEU A 682 -4.72 62.07 -7.33
CA LEU A 682 -3.91 60.87 -7.49
C LEU A 682 -4.14 60.25 -8.88
N LYS A 683 -3.07 59.84 -9.56
CA LYS A 683 -3.12 59.19 -10.87
C LYS A 683 -2.40 57.84 -10.85
N THR A 684 -2.95 56.90 -11.61
CA THR A 684 -2.42 55.57 -11.86
C THR A 684 -1.90 55.46 -13.28
N VAL A 685 -0.82 54.71 -13.48
CA VAL A 685 -0.43 54.16 -14.78
C VAL A 685 -0.10 52.69 -14.59
N THR A 686 -0.72 51.80 -15.37
CA THR A 686 -0.48 50.35 -15.27
C THR A 686 0.27 49.86 -16.50
N PHE A 687 1.29 49.03 -16.28
CA PHE A 687 2.17 48.44 -17.27
C PHE A 687 1.95 46.92 -17.29
N ALA A 688 1.76 46.35 -18.48
CA ALA A 688 1.75 44.89 -18.65
C ALA A 688 3.19 44.35 -18.69
N VAL A 689 3.54 43.45 -17.78
CA VAL A 689 4.91 42.92 -17.57
C VAL A 689 4.96 41.39 -17.68
N THR A 690 4.09 40.82 -18.51
CA THR A 690 3.98 39.36 -18.71
C THR A 690 4.92 38.87 -19.81
N GLU A 691 5.41 37.62 -19.69
CA GLU A 691 6.20 36.99 -20.75
C GLU A 691 5.40 36.90 -22.07
N GLN A 692 4.10 36.59 -21.99
CA GLN A 692 3.22 36.51 -23.15
C GLN A 692 3.05 37.88 -23.82
N TYR A 693 2.97 38.94 -23.03
CA TYR A 693 2.91 40.30 -23.55
C TYR A 693 4.21 40.65 -24.26
N TRP A 694 5.36 40.34 -23.68
CA TRP A 694 6.66 40.60 -24.31
C TRP A 694 6.85 39.82 -25.61
N LEU A 695 6.38 38.57 -25.67
CA LEU A 695 6.38 37.78 -26.90
C LEU A 695 5.47 38.40 -27.97
N ASN A 696 4.26 38.82 -27.60
CA ASN A 696 3.34 39.49 -28.52
C ASN A 696 3.90 40.85 -28.99
N TYR A 697 4.53 41.59 -28.09
CA TYR A 697 5.15 42.87 -28.40
C TYR A 697 6.38 42.69 -29.29
N ALA A 698 7.24 41.70 -29.01
CA ALA A 698 8.34 41.33 -29.89
C ALA A 698 7.85 40.98 -31.30
N CYS A 699 6.71 40.29 -31.41
CA CYS A 699 6.04 40.02 -32.68
C CYS A 699 5.54 41.30 -33.37
N GLN A 700 4.93 42.23 -32.63
CA GLN A 700 4.48 43.51 -33.17
C GLN A 700 5.65 44.37 -33.68
N VAL A 701 6.75 44.45 -32.91
CA VAL A 701 7.95 45.21 -33.27
C VAL A 701 8.66 44.57 -34.47
N ALA A 702 8.73 43.23 -34.54
CA ALA A 702 9.23 42.54 -35.71
C ALA A 702 8.36 42.83 -36.95
N GLY A 703 7.04 42.95 -36.77
CA GLY A 703 6.09 43.36 -37.82
C GLY A 703 5.97 42.39 -39.00
N ARG A 704 6.62 41.22 -38.91
CA ARG A 704 6.68 40.16 -39.94
C ARG A 704 6.94 38.80 -39.32
N ASN A 705 6.86 37.77 -40.14
CA ASN A 705 7.29 36.40 -39.80
C ASN A 705 8.60 36.05 -40.53
N PHE A 706 9.26 34.95 -40.13
CA PHE A 706 10.34 34.38 -40.94
C PHE A 706 9.82 34.02 -42.33
N THR A 707 10.59 34.33 -43.36
CA THR A 707 10.39 33.76 -44.70
C THR A 707 10.78 32.27 -44.69
N SER A 708 10.31 31.50 -45.67
CA SER A 708 10.67 30.08 -45.77
C SER A 708 12.17 29.84 -45.97
N GLU A 709 12.89 30.79 -46.57
CA GLU A 709 14.35 30.74 -46.73
C GLU A 709 15.07 30.98 -45.41
N GLU A 710 14.67 32.02 -44.66
CA GLU A 710 15.20 32.31 -43.33
C GLU A 710 14.93 31.16 -42.35
N TRP A 711 13.70 30.61 -42.37
CA TRP A 711 13.34 29.47 -41.54
C TRP A 711 14.25 28.26 -41.77
N ASN A 712 14.48 27.90 -43.03
CA ASN A 712 15.36 26.78 -43.38
C ASN A 712 16.82 27.02 -42.98
N SER A 713 17.26 28.27 -42.91
CA SER A 713 18.61 28.63 -42.46
C SER A 713 18.80 28.43 -40.96
N TYR A 714 17.83 28.85 -40.13
CA TYR A 714 17.93 28.74 -38.67
C TYR A 714 17.46 27.39 -38.12
N PHE A 715 16.52 26.74 -38.81
CA PHE A 715 15.88 25.50 -38.42
C PHE A 715 15.90 24.47 -39.56
N PRO A 716 17.09 23.96 -39.95
CA PRO A 716 17.20 23.03 -41.06
C PRO A 716 16.46 21.71 -40.75
N GLY A 717 15.57 21.30 -41.66
CA GLY A 717 14.83 20.04 -41.55
C GLY A 717 13.56 20.08 -40.69
N THR A 718 13.18 21.24 -40.14
CA THR A 718 11.87 21.42 -39.49
C THR A 718 10.84 21.96 -40.49
N PRO A 719 9.58 21.50 -40.45
CA PRO A 719 8.51 22.08 -41.26
C PRO A 719 8.33 23.56 -40.95
N TYR A 720 8.17 24.38 -41.99
CA TYR A 720 7.90 25.81 -41.83
C TYR A 720 6.62 26.04 -41.02
N ARG A 721 6.69 26.96 -40.05
CA ARG A 721 5.55 27.46 -39.27
C ARG A 721 5.68 28.96 -39.05
N THR A 722 4.56 29.61 -38.76
CA THR A 722 4.52 31.04 -38.40
C THR A 722 4.93 31.23 -36.94
N THR A 723 5.91 32.11 -36.72
CA THR A 723 6.47 32.45 -35.41
C THR A 723 5.61 33.44 -34.63
N CYS A 724 4.93 34.34 -35.32
CA CYS A 724 4.07 35.36 -34.75
C CYS A 724 2.67 35.25 -35.33
N GLU A 725 1.66 35.23 -34.46
CA GLU A 725 0.25 35.38 -34.84
C GLU A 725 -0.02 36.88 -35.00
N LEU A 726 0.27 37.40 -36.20
CA LEU A 726 0.15 38.83 -36.54
C LEU A 726 -1.28 39.21 -36.92
#